data_AF-A0A4Q2DWP4-F1
#
_entry.id   AF-A0A4Q2DWP4-F1
#
_cell.length_a   1.000
_cell.length_b   1.000
_cell.length_c   1.000
_cell.angle_alpha   90.00
_cell.angle_beta   90.00
_cell.angle_gamma   90.00
#
_symmetry.space_group_name_H-M   'P 1'
#
loop_
_entity.id
_entity.type
_entity.pdbx_description
1 polymer ?
#
loop_
_entity_poly.entity_id
_entity_poly.type
_entity_poly.pdbx_seq_one_letter_code
_entity_poly.pdbx_strand_id
1 'polypeptide(L)'
;MKPSLRCYQSLAQRSKTTSFIGLGRMGYEMATNLFSKQYAASKDAHFVVCDVVPEASQSFRDVFIKKYPGANITIADSPQEAAINAGTIVTMLPSSPQVKDVYYNRIIPALASLPRAAAQETLCIDSTTLDVDVARAVANDVTSKGSKMVDAPVSGGVTGAKAGTLSFLVGGPEASFNTARPILALMGHRIIHCGDSGAGLGAKICNNLILGVQQIVVAEAMLLGQKLGLDPAVLASVVNSSTGACWSSSVNNPVPSALPDKAPPCEKNYEGGFATALMLKDMGLATDIAEKQNSSLPLGRAARDIYGRVAEEKTGLGRKDFSSYVRIVDKYSVHPATTYLGSEFPKILEKPQVEYKQANLTVEAAITSAFEPPEGHAAFEYVYDFTGEVRADRTEVIQYTTTFGVARMLGLEAARRGVKAYVRIQQPFYETSSKGSLETDNPKPAGTLGTWWHETLRGLAAIEDLNLVVLRVGLVYGPYTPYGIIATGINVASIYGYMKRPMKSMWSPGKNANNTIHIDDVAAAAWAASLWIAKTGRKAANDAAGVPIQFHNDKSFVKEHPDIPPPTQTPVAPLFNLTDDSNNTLVSVGDLVTSFFGTSFEFFNLVESTVLKLMDDMEDINEHHVSGWTEMLQNSEPPITNTPLTGYMDKYALDKHVVAFPNTKIKEVLGYQLKYPKFSHEAIKEIVDKWKAEGSWPIVG
;
A
#
# COMPACT_ATOMS: atom_id res chain seq x y z
N MET A 1 31.77 24.98 -51.70
CA MET A 1 32.36 23.62 -51.74
C MET A 1 31.26 22.61 -52.03
N LYS A 2 31.41 21.76 -53.05
CA LYS A 2 30.50 20.63 -53.27
C LYS A 2 30.77 19.58 -52.17
N PRO A 3 29.75 19.05 -51.46
CA PRO A 3 29.97 18.03 -50.44
C PRO A 3 30.61 16.76 -51.03
N SER A 4 31.46 16.08 -50.27
CA SER A 4 32.12 14.84 -50.72
C SER A 4 31.12 13.68 -50.83
N LEU A 5 31.40 12.68 -51.66
CA LEU A 5 30.54 11.49 -51.86
C LEU A 5 30.22 10.77 -50.53
N ARG A 6 31.20 10.72 -49.62
CA ARG A 6 31.06 10.15 -48.26
C ARG A 6 30.12 10.96 -47.38
N CYS A 7 30.11 12.29 -47.53
CA CYS A 7 29.17 13.17 -46.83
C CYS A 7 27.74 12.93 -47.33
N TYR A 8 27.53 12.84 -48.65
CA TYR A 8 26.23 12.48 -49.22
C TYR A 8 25.71 11.11 -48.79
N GLN A 9 26.57 10.09 -48.73
CA GLN A 9 26.18 8.75 -48.24
C GLN A 9 25.79 8.78 -46.75
N SER A 10 26.54 9.51 -45.91
CA SER A 10 26.20 9.67 -44.49
C SER A 10 24.88 10.43 -44.26
N LEU A 11 24.61 11.45 -45.08
CA LEU A 11 23.36 12.22 -45.04
C LEU A 11 22.16 11.38 -45.51
N ALA A 12 22.34 10.62 -46.58
CA ALA A 12 21.31 9.71 -47.11
C ALA A 12 20.96 8.57 -46.12
N GLN A 13 21.92 8.14 -45.29
CA GLN A 13 21.67 7.20 -44.20
C GLN A 13 20.94 7.86 -43.02
N ARG A 14 21.34 9.08 -42.63
CA ARG A 14 20.67 9.85 -41.56
C ARG A 14 19.20 10.09 -41.86
N SER A 15 18.86 10.51 -43.07
CA SER A 15 17.47 10.82 -43.44
C SER A 15 16.52 9.63 -43.36
N LYS A 16 17.04 8.40 -43.47
CA LYS A 16 16.30 7.14 -43.27
C LYS A 16 16.37 6.59 -41.85
N THR A 17 17.07 7.28 -40.95
CA THR A 17 17.26 6.85 -39.58
C THR A 17 16.32 7.60 -38.64
N THR A 18 15.55 6.85 -37.85
CA THR A 18 14.68 7.38 -36.78
C THR A 18 15.25 7.00 -35.43
N SER A 19 15.46 7.97 -34.54
CA SER A 19 15.81 7.70 -33.14
C SER A 19 14.62 7.89 -32.22
N PHE A 20 14.45 6.99 -31.26
CA PHE A 20 13.47 7.08 -30.19
C PHE A 20 14.18 7.17 -28.84
N ILE A 21 13.96 8.27 -28.12
CA ILE A 21 14.63 8.59 -26.86
C ILE A 21 13.57 8.61 -25.75
N GLY A 22 13.68 7.66 -24.81
CA GLY A 22 12.71 7.41 -23.76
C GLY A 22 11.80 6.22 -24.07
N LEU A 23 12.10 5.07 -23.47
CA LEU A 23 11.42 3.78 -23.59
C LEU A 23 10.66 3.41 -22.29
N GLY A 24 10.10 4.41 -21.62
CA GLY A 24 9.15 4.20 -20.53
C GLY A 24 7.84 3.57 -21.00
N ARG A 25 6.84 3.48 -20.10
CA ARG A 25 5.54 2.82 -20.37
C ARG A 25 4.85 3.24 -21.69
N MET A 26 4.85 4.54 -21.98
CA MET A 26 4.31 5.07 -23.25
C MET A 26 5.31 4.92 -24.39
N GLY A 27 6.56 5.32 -24.15
CA GLY A 27 7.61 5.37 -25.17
C GLY A 27 7.91 4.01 -25.81
N TYR A 28 7.93 2.94 -25.03
CA TYR A 28 8.18 1.59 -25.53
C TYR A 28 7.11 1.12 -26.54
N GLU A 29 5.84 1.35 -26.23
CA GLU A 29 4.71 0.96 -27.09
C GLU A 29 4.61 1.86 -28.34
N MET A 30 4.95 3.15 -28.20
CA MET A 30 5.06 4.08 -29.32
C MET A 30 6.21 3.69 -30.25
N ALA A 31 7.40 3.44 -29.71
CA ALA A 31 8.57 2.99 -30.46
C ALA A 31 8.30 1.66 -31.18
N THR A 32 7.60 0.73 -30.51
CA THR A 32 7.16 -0.55 -31.09
C THR A 32 6.33 -0.34 -32.35
N ASN A 33 5.30 0.52 -32.27
CA ASN A 33 4.42 0.81 -33.40
C ASN A 33 5.16 1.53 -34.53
N LEU A 34 5.97 2.52 -34.18
CA LEU A 34 6.76 3.28 -35.14
C LEU A 34 7.74 2.37 -35.90
N PHE A 35 8.56 1.62 -35.17
CA PHE A 35 9.52 0.69 -35.74
C PHE A 35 8.84 -0.35 -36.62
N SER A 36 7.81 -1.04 -36.11
CA SER A 36 7.18 -2.16 -36.82
C SER A 36 6.57 -1.72 -38.16
N LYS A 37 5.93 -0.55 -38.18
CA LYS A 37 5.30 -0.02 -39.41
C LYS A 37 6.33 0.60 -40.36
N GLN A 38 7.38 1.24 -39.85
CA GLN A 38 8.51 1.68 -40.68
C GLN A 38 9.22 0.50 -41.34
N TYR A 39 9.53 -0.55 -40.58
CA TYR A 39 10.16 -1.77 -41.09
C TYR A 39 9.28 -2.53 -42.09
N ALA A 40 7.96 -2.44 -41.95
CA ALA A 40 7.02 -2.99 -42.93
C ALA A 40 7.04 -2.19 -44.25
N ALA A 41 7.17 -0.86 -44.17
CA ALA A 41 7.20 0.02 -45.33
C ALA A 41 8.56 0.03 -46.06
N SER A 42 9.67 -0.07 -45.33
CA SER A 42 11.03 0.04 -45.87
C SER A 42 11.98 -0.82 -45.03
N LYS A 43 12.61 -1.82 -45.67
CA LYS A 43 13.58 -2.73 -45.03
C LYS A 43 14.94 -2.09 -44.79
N ASP A 44 15.22 -1.00 -45.49
CA ASP A 44 16.43 -0.19 -45.37
C ASP A 44 16.33 0.91 -44.30
N ALA A 45 15.19 1.05 -43.62
CA ALA A 45 15.03 1.95 -42.49
C ALA A 45 15.92 1.51 -41.30
N HIS A 46 16.58 2.49 -40.68
CA HIS A 46 17.42 2.27 -39.51
C HIS A 46 16.74 2.89 -38.28
N PHE A 47 16.73 2.15 -37.17
CA PHE A 47 16.10 2.60 -35.93
C PHE A 47 17.14 2.68 -34.82
N VAL A 48 17.20 3.80 -34.11
CA VAL A 48 18.10 3.99 -32.97
C VAL A 48 17.26 4.12 -31.71
N VAL A 49 17.58 3.37 -30.68
CA VAL A 49 16.93 3.51 -29.36
C VAL A 49 17.90 4.01 -28.32
N CYS A 50 17.40 4.85 -27.42
CA CYS A 50 18.15 5.36 -26.29
C CYS A 50 17.22 5.52 -25.08
N ASP A 51 17.65 5.02 -23.93
CA ASP A 51 17.00 5.24 -22.65
C ASP A 51 18.07 5.33 -21.57
N VAL A 52 17.79 6.08 -20.50
CA VAL A 52 18.68 6.19 -19.33
C VAL A 52 18.81 4.87 -18.58
N VAL A 53 17.81 3.98 -18.71
CA VAL A 53 17.81 2.59 -18.24
C VAL A 53 18.30 1.69 -19.39
N PRO A 54 19.57 1.23 -19.38
CA PRO A 54 20.16 0.51 -20.50
C PRO A 54 19.39 -0.75 -20.89
N GLU A 55 18.81 -1.44 -19.90
CA GLU A 55 18.05 -2.69 -20.08
C GLU A 55 16.82 -2.47 -20.98
N ALA A 56 16.20 -1.28 -20.94
CA ALA A 56 15.03 -0.98 -21.78
C ALA A 56 15.41 -0.96 -23.27
N SER A 57 16.54 -0.35 -23.60
CA SER A 57 17.06 -0.28 -24.98
C SER A 57 17.55 -1.65 -25.47
N GLN A 58 18.26 -2.39 -24.60
CA GLN A 58 18.72 -3.76 -24.89
C GLN A 58 17.54 -4.69 -25.14
N SER A 59 16.56 -4.70 -24.24
CA SER A 59 15.37 -5.53 -24.37
C SER A 59 14.58 -5.22 -25.65
N PHE A 60 14.37 -3.93 -25.95
CA PHE A 60 13.71 -3.52 -27.20
C PHE A 60 14.46 -4.08 -28.42
N ARG A 61 15.76 -3.81 -28.53
CA ARG A 61 16.56 -4.27 -29.67
C ARG A 61 16.48 -5.79 -29.82
N ASP A 62 16.73 -6.54 -28.74
CA ASP A 62 16.85 -7.98 -28.79
C ASP A 62 15.51 -8.66 -29.16
N VAL A 63 14.39 -8.15 -28.63
CA VAL A 63 13.04 -8.60 -28.99
C VAL A 63 12.75 -8.36 -30.47
N PHE A 64 13.05 -7.16 -30.99
CA PHE A 64 12.68 -6.81 -32.35
C PHE A 64 13.63 -7.39 -33.40
N ILE A 65 14.93 -7.53 -33.14
CA ILE A 65 15.85 -8.25 -34.03
C ILE A 65 15.42 -9.72 -34.15
N LYS A 66 15.03 -10.36 -33.05
CA LYS A 66 14.53 -11.74 -33.07
C LYS A 66 13.21 -11.86 -33.84
N LYS A 67 12.29 -10.91 -33.65
CA LYS A 67 10.97 -10.92 -34.31
C LYS A 67 11.03 -10.55 -35.80
N TYR A 68 12.01 -9.72 -36.19
CA TYR A 68 12.17 -9.22 -37.55
C TYR A 68 13.61 -9.44 -38.03
N PRO A 69 13.94 -10.65 -38.55
CA PRO A 69 15.26 -10.92 -39.11
C PRO A 69 15.60 -9.90 -40.21
N GLY A 70 16.77 -9.26 -40.10
CA GLY A 70 17.19 -8.17 -40.98
C GLY A 70 16.83 -6.76 -40.50
N ALA A 71 16.17 -6.62 -39.35
CA ALA A 71 15.95 -5.33 -38.70
C ALA A 71 17.28 -4.64 -38.35
N ASN A 72 17.45 -3.40 -38.80
CA ASN A 72 18.58 -2.57 -38.44
C ASN A 72 18.22 -1.71 -37.23
N ILE A 73 18.54 -2.19 -36.03
CA ILE A 73 18.28 -1.50 -34.76
C ILE A 73 19.60 -1.32 -34.01
N THR A 74 19.96 -0.08 -33.70
CA THR A 74 21.12 0.26 -32.88
C THR A 74 20.71 0.86 -31.55
N ILE A 75 21.56 0.69 -30.54
CA ILE A 75 21.42 1.34 -29.24
C ILE A 75 22.43 2.47 -29.23
N ALA A 76 21.97 3.68 -28.89
CA ALA A 76 22.86 4.81 -28.65
C ALA A 76 23.13 4.93 -27.15
N ASP A 77 24.39 5.19 -26.79
CA ASP A 77 24.83 5.34 -25.40
C ASP A 77 24.39 6.68 -24.79
N SER A 78 23.93 7.61 -25.64
CA SER A 78 23.41 8.90 -25.20
C SER A 78 22.42 9.53 -26.19
N PRO A 79 21.57 10.46 -25.73
CA PRO A 79 20.71 11.26 -26.62
C PRO A 79 21.49 12.07 -27.66
N GLN A 80 22.73 12.48 -27.34
CA GLN A 80 23.64 13.16 -28.25
C GLN A 80 23.96 12.27 -29.45
N GLU A 81 24.37 11.03 -29.19
CA GLU A 81 24.71 10.06 -30.22
C GLU A 81 23.47 9.70 -31.06
N ALA A 82 22.32 9.48 -30.42
CA ALA A 82 21.06 9.24 -31.12
C ALA A 82 20.73 10.39 -32.09
N ALA A 83 20.89 11.64 -31.64
CA ALA A 83 20.67 12.83 -32.46
C ALA A 83 21.69 12.97 -33.61
N ILE A 84 22.95 12.56 -33.42
CA ILE A 84 24.00 12.55 -34.47
C ILE A 84 23.76 11.48 -35.54
N ASN A 85 23.02 10.43 -35.22
CA ASN A 85 22.76 9.31 -36.14
C ASN A 85 21.40 9.37 -36.86
N ALA A 86 20.42 10.10 -36.33
CA ALA A 86 19.06 10.12 -36.87
C ALA A 86 18.59 11.46 -37.47
N GLY A 87 17.96 11.41 -38.65
CA GLY A 87 17.27 12.54 -39.28
C GLY A 87 15.86 12.78 -38.73
N THR A 88 15.25 11.80 -38.06
CA THR A 88 14.03 11.98 -37.25
C THR A 88 14.33 11.62 -35.81
N ILE A 89 14.06 12.52 -34.87
CA ILE A 89 14.31 12.34 -33.44
C ILE A 89 12.97 12.43 -32.71
N VAL A 90 12.56 11.37 -32.04
CA VAL A 90 11.34 11.32 -31.23
C VAL A 90 11.74 11.24 -29.75
N THR A 91 11.22 12.15 -28.92
CA THR A 91 11.40 12.13 -27.47
C THR A 91 10.09 11.84 -26.75
N MET A 92 10.12 10.96 -25.74
CA MET A 92 8.99 10.67 -24.87
C MET A 92 9.47 10.53 -23.42
N LEU A 93 9.54 11.66 -22.71
CA LEU A 93 10.20 11.80 -21.42
C LEU A 93 9.21 12.03 -20.27
N PRO A 94 9.64 11.96 -18.99
CA PRO A 94 8.73 12.12 -17.86
C PRO A 94 8.14 13.53 -17.70
N SER A 95 8.95 14.58 -17.82
CA SER A 95 8.55 15.96 -17.54
C SER A 95 9.57 17.02 -18.02
N SER A 96 9.26 18.31 -17.80
CA SER A 96 10.08 19.45 -18.22
C SER A 96 11.58 19.36 -17.83
N PRO A 97 11.99 18.94 -16.62
CA PRO A 97 13.41 18.83 -16.27
C PRO A 97 14.18 17.87 -17.19
N GLN A 98 13.60 16.71 -17.52
CA GLN A 98 14.24 15.76 -18.42
C GLN A 98 14.28 16.27 -19.86
N VAL A 99 13.21 16.95 -20.33
CA VAL A 99 13.22 17.59 -21.64
C VAL A 99 14.32 18.65 -21.71
N LYS A 100 14.45 19.51 -20.69
CA LYS A 100 15.53 20.51 -20.62
C LYS A 100 16.91 19.86 -20.67
N ASP A 101 17.16 18.85 -19.84
CA ASP A 101 18.46 18.18 -19.83
C ASP A 101 18.79 17.53 -21.18
N VAL A 102 17.87 16.73 -21.71
CA VAL A 102 18.05 16.01 -22.98
C VAL A 102 18.22 16.98 -24.15
N TYR A 103 17.44 18.05 -24.24
CA TYR A 103 17.59 18.99 -25.35
C TYR A 103 18.78 19.92 -25.18
N TYR A 104 18.92 20.59 -24.04
CA TYR A 104 19.97 21.61 -23.88
C TYR A 104 21.37 21.03 -23.73
N ASN A 105 21.51 19.91 -23.02
CA ASN A 105 22.83 19.35 -22.75
C ASN A 105 23.25 18.27 -23.76
N ARG A 106 22.34 17.83 -24.64
CA ARG A 106 22.59 16.75 -25.60
C ARG A 106 22.09 17.09 -27.01
N ILE A 107 20.78 17.09 -27.27
CA ILE A 107 20.28 17.19 -28.66
C ILE A 107 20.70 18.49 -29.35
N ILE A 108 20.53 19.66 -28.74
CA ILE A 108 20.88 20.96 -29.35
C ILE A 108 22.39 21.05 -29.65
N PRO A 109 23.30 20.70 -28.73
CA PRO A 109 24.73 20.56 -29.04
C PRO A 109 25.02 19.62 -30.20
N ALA A 110 24.37 18.46 -30.27
CA ALA A 110 24.48 17.54 -31.40
C ALA A 110 24.08 18.20 -32.72
N LEU A 111 22.91 18.84 -32.77
CA LEU A 111 22.41 19.52 -33.96
C LEU A 111 23.35 20.63 -34.43
N ALA A 112 23.92 21.40 -33.49
CA ALA A 112 24.88 22.46 -33.80
C ALA A 112 26.19 21.94 -34.41
N SER A 113 26.56 20.68 -34.12
CA SER A 113 27.76 20.03 -34.69
C SER A 113 27.54 19.47 -36.10
N LEU A 114 26.28 19.36 -36.55
CA LEU A 114 25.97 18.78 -37.85
C LEU A 114 26.29 19.74 -39.01
N PRO A 115 26.63 19.20 -40.19
CA PRO A 115 26.62 19.98 -41.42
C PRO A 115 25.26 20.65 -41.63
N ARG A 116 25.25 21.90 -42.11
CA ARG A 116 24.02 22.70 -42.30
C ARG A 116 22.89 21.95 -43.01
N ALA A 117 23.21 21.22 -44.08
CA ALA A 117 22.23 20.42 -44.82
C ALA A 117 21.59 19.33 -43.94
N ALA A 118 22.39 18.62 -43.12
CA ALA A 118 21.90 17.60 -42.20
C ALA A 118 21.00 18.20 -41.12
N ALA A 119 21.39 19.35 -40.56
CA ALA A 119 20.59 20.04 -39.56
C ALA A 119 19.21 20.44 -40.14
N GLN A 120 19.17 20.96 -41.37
CA GLN A 120 17.93 21.37 -42.06
C GLN A 120 16.99 20.21 -42.41
N GLU A 121 17.54 19.02 -42.64
CA GLU A 121 16.78 17.79 -42.87
C GLU A 121 16.32 17.13 -41.57
N THR A 122 16.83 17.55 -40.41
CA THR A 122 16.52 16.91 -39.12
C THR A 122 15.18 17.43 -38.56
N LEU A 123 14.30 16.50 -38.19
CA LEU A 123 13.02 16.74 -37.53
C LEU A 123 13.05 16.21 -36.09
N CYS A 124 12.76 17.07 -35.13
CA CYS A 124 12.52 16.71 -33.73
C CYS A 124 11.01 16.67 -33.44
N ILE A 125 10.56 15.62 -32.76
CA ILE A 125 9.18 15.42 -32.32
C ILE A 125 9.21 15.14 -30.83
N ASP A 126 8.79 16.11 -30.00
CA ASP A 126 8.66 15.88 -28.57
C ASP A 126 7.23 15.52 -28.20
N SER A 127 7.01 14.27 -27.77
CA SER A 127 5.69 13.77 -27.37
C SER A 127 5.44 13.87 -25.87
N THR A 128 6.36 14.50 -25.13
CA THR A 128 6.29 14.67 -23.68
C THR A 128 5.15 15.63 -23.30
N THR A 129 4.50 15.38 -22.15
CA THR A 129 3.59 16.37 -21.54
C THR A 129 4.38 17.22 -20.54
N LEU A 130 4.70 18.46 -20.94
CA LEU A 130 5.57 19.41 -20.24
C LEU A 130 4.98 20.84 -20.19
N ASP A 131 5.67 21.73 -19.47
CA ASP A 131 5.39 23.17 -19.44
C ASP A 131 5.52 23.80 -20.85
N VAL A 132 4.53 24.66 -21.18
CA VAL A 132 4.38 25.29 -22.50
C VAL A 132 5.56 26.22 -22.83
N ASP A 133 6.08 26.96 -21.86
CA ASP A 133 7.18 27.90 -22.10
C ASP A 133 8.49 27.16 -22.33
N VAL A 134 8.70 26.04 -21.62
CA VAL A 134 9.85 25.15 -21.87
C VAL A 134 9.80 24.60 -23.29
N ALA A 135 8.65 24.10 -23.74
CA ALA A 135 8.51 23.58 -25.10
C ALA A 135 8.78 24.65 -26.17
N ARG A 136 8.27 25.87 -25.98
CA ARG A 136 8.53 27.01 -26.87
C ARG A 136 10.00 27.39 -26.91
N ALA A 137 10.65 27.47 -25.76
CA ALA A 137 12.08 27.79 -25.68
C ALA A 137 12.92 26.74 -26.41
N VAL A 138 12.69 25.45 -26.15
CA VAL A 138 13.38 24.36 -26.83
C VAL A 138 13.13 24.38 -28.35
N ALA A 139 11.89 24.58 -28.79
CA ALA A 139 11.55 24.67 -30.21
C ALA A 139 12.27 25.83 -30.91
N ASN A 140 12.35 27.00 -30.27
CA ASN A 140 13.09 28.16 -30.77
C ASN A 140 14.58 27.85 -30.89
N ASP A 141 15.17 27.22 -29.88
CA ASP A 141 16.59 26.89 -29.87
C ASP A 141 16.95 25.82 -30.90
N VAL A 142 16.13 24.78 -31.07
CA VAL A 142 16.27 23.78 -32.15
C VAL A 142 16.18 24.44 -33.53
N THR A 143 15.21 25.33 -33.72
CA THR A 143 15.02 26.06 -34.97
C THR A 143 16.19 27.01 -35.26
N SER A 144 16.78 27.62 -34.22
CA SER A 144 17.97 28.46 -34.36
C SER A 144 19.21 27.70 -34.88
N LYS A 145 19.26 26.37 -34.68
CA LYS A 145 20.30 25.49 -35.25
C LYS A 145 19.95 24.98 -36.65
N GLY A 146 18.81 25.39 -37.20
CA GLY A 146 18.37 25.08 -38.55
C GLY A 146 17.49 23.83 -38.65
N SER A 147 17.23 23.12 -37.56
CA SER A 147 16.38 21.92 -37.54
C SER A 147 14.90 22.24 -37.33
N LYS A 148 14.03 21.28 -37.65
CA LYS A 148 12.58 21.42 -37.49
C LYS A 148 12.15 20.81 -36.16
N MET A 149 11.14 21.37 -35.52
CA MET A 149 10.56 20.80 -34.30
C MET A 149 9.03 20.92 -34.28
N VAL A 150 8.39 19.91 -33.68
CA VAL A 150 7.01 19.98 -33.21
C VAL A 150 6.91 19.44 -31.78
N ASP A 151 6.06 20.06 -30.96
CA ASP A 151 5.54 19.44 -29.73
C ASP A 151 4.29 18.64 -30.10
N ALA A 152 4.21 17.39 -29.67
CA ALA A 152 3.14 16.46 -30.04
C ALA A 152 2.68 15.60 -28.84
N PRO A 153 2.26 16.20 -27.71
CA PRO A 153 1.70 15.46 -26.59
C PRO A 153 0.51 14.58 -27.01
N VAL A 154 0.29 13.52 -26.24
CA VAL A 154 -0.64 12.45 -26.60
C VAL A 154 -1.80 12.25 -25.62
N SER A 155 -2.92 11.78 -26.15
CA SER A 155 -4.07 11.24 -25.40
C SER A 155 -4.36 9.79 -25.85
N GLY A 156 -4.82 8.94 -24.91
CA GLY A 156 -5.13 7.52 -25.16
C GLY A 156 -4.43 6.52 -24.24
N GLY A 157 -3.48 6.99 -23.42
CA GLY A 157 -2.77 6.16 -22.43
C GLY A 157 -1.97 5.01 -23.05
N VAL A 158 -1.50 4.09 -22.21
CA VAL A 158 -0.68 2.94 -22.65
C VAL A 158 -1.48 2.01 -23.57
N THR A 159 -2.78 1.83 -23.30
CA THR A 159 -3.68 1.03 -24.15
C THR A 159 -3.74 1.57 -25.58
N GLY A 160 -3.93 2.90 -25.73
CA GLY A 160 -3.91 3.55 -27.04
C GLY A 160 -2.53 3.53 -27.68
N ALA A 161 -1.45 3.66 -26.90
CA ALA A 161 -0.08 3.58 -27.40
C ALA A 161 0.22 2.20 -27.98
N LYS A 162 -0.15 1.13 -27.28
CA LYS A 162 0.01 -0.26 -27.73
C LYS A 162 -0.81 -0.55 -28.98
N ALA A 163 -2.05 -0.07 -29.02
CA ALA A 163 -2.94 -0.23 -30.17
C ALA A 163 -2.56 0.65 -31.38
N GLY A 164 -1.65 1.61 -31.23
CA GLY A 164 -1.33 2.59 -32.27
C GLY A 164 -2.49 3.54 -32.58
N THR A 165 -3.32 3.81 -31.58
CA THR A 165 -4.55 4.64 -31.67
C THR A 165 -4.46 5.89 -30.79
N LEU A 166 -3.26 6.42 -30.56
CA LEU A 166 -3.12 7.71 -29.86
C LEU A 166 -3.75 8.86 -30.65
N SER A 167 -4.18 9.88 -29.91
CA SER A 167 -4.46 11.21 -30.45
C SER A 167 -3.27 12.12 -30.16
N PHE A 168 -2.64 12.65 -31.21
CA PHE A 168 -1.55 13.62 -31.13
C PHE A 168 -2.09 15.04 -31.27
N LEU A 169 -1.75 15.89 -30.31
CA LEU A 169 -2.07 17.32 -30.28
C LEU A 169 -0.81 18.08 -30.63
N VAL A 170 -0.67 18.52 -31.87
CA VAL A 170 0.61 18.95 -32.42
C VAL A 170 0.71 20.48 -32.46
N GLY A 171 1.67 21.04 -31.74
CA GLY A 171 2.12 22.43 -31.86
C GLY A 171 3.37 22.54 -32.74
N GLY A 172 3.45 23.62 -33.50
CA GLY A 172 4.62 23.97 -34.31
C GLY A 172 4.25 24.54 -35.68
N PRO A 173 5.23 25.05 -36.44
CA PRO A 173 4.99 25.59 -37.77
C PRO A 173 4.31 24.56 -38.69
N GLU A 174 3.39 25.00 -39.54
CA GLU A 174 2.62 24.13 -40.45
C GLU A 174 3.53 23.24 -41.32
N ALA A 175 4.66 23.78 -41.79
CA ALA A 175 5.64 23.00 -42.56
C ALA A 175 6.27 21.85 -41.74
N SER A 176 6.55 22.09 -40.46
CA SER A 176 7.05 21.05 -39.54
C SER A 176 5.97 20.03 -39.23
N PHE A 177 4.73 20.47 -39.00
CA PHE A 177 3.57 19.60 -38.81
C PHE A 177 3.36 18.67 -40.01
N ASN A 178 3.37 19.20 -41.23
CA ASN A 178 3.20 18.41 -42.45
C ASN A 178 4.30 17.34 -42.62
N THR A 179 5.50 17.63 -42.14
CA THR A 179 6.61 16.66 -42.12
C THR A 179 6.42 15.60 -41.02
N ALA A 180 5.93 15.99 -39.84
CA ALA A 180 5.74 15.09 -38.70
C ALA A 180 4.51 14.19 -38.82
N ARG A 181 3.43 14.67 -39.43
CA ARG A 181 2.14 13.98 -39.56
C ARG A 181 2.25 12.52 -40.05
N PRO A 182 2.95 12.19 -41.15
CA PRO A 182 3.06 10.80 -41.61
C PRO A 182 3.77 9.89 -40.59
N ILE A 183 4.69 10.43 -39.79
CA ILE A 183 5.42 9.69 -38.75
C ILE A 183 4.51 9.45 -37.55
N LEU A 184 3.81 10.50 -37.09
CA LEU A 184 2.87 10.42 -35.99
C LEU A 184 1.70 9.46 -36.29
N ALA A 185 1.24 9.39 -37.53
CA ALA A 185 0.20 8.47 -37.99
C ALA A 185 0.59 6.98 -37.87
N LEU A 186 1.88 6.66 -37.69
CA LEU A 186 2.32 5.29 -37.39
C LEU A 186 2.03 4.91 -35.93
N MET A 187 1.87 5.88 -35.03
CA MET A 187 1.64 5.65 -33.61
C MET A 187 0.23 6.05 -33.14
N GLY A 188 -0.53 6.75 -33.98
CA GLY A 188 -1.85 7.26 -33.62
C GLY A 188 -2.84 7.36 -34.79
N HIS A 189 -4.12 7.48 -34.46
CA HIS A 189 -5.21 7.54 -35.44
C HIS A 189 -5.73 8.97 -35.67
N ARG A 190 -5.50 9.88 -34.71
CA ARG A 190 -5.98 11.26 -34.78
C ARG A 190 -4.82 12.23 -34.58
N ILE A 191 -4.48 12.97 -35.62
CA ILE A 191 -3.34 13.91 -35.62
C ILE A 191 -3.90 15.31 -35.84
N ILE A 192 -3.87 16.15 -34.81
CA ILE A 192 -4.50 17.48 -34.82
C ILE A 192 -3.41 18.54 -34.79
N HIS A 193 -3.41 19.47 -35.74
CA HIS A 193 -2.56 20.66 -35.67
C HIS A 193 -3.25 21.70 -34.79
N CYS A 194 -2.65 22.03 -33.66
CA CYS A 194 -3.21 22.91 -32.64
C CYS A 194 -2.76 24.37 -32.79
N GLY A 195 -1.81 24.65 -33.68
CA GLY A 195 -1.23 25.98 -33.89
C GLY A 195 0.28 25.97 -33.76
N ASP A 196 0.85 27.12 -33.37
CA ASP A 196 2.29 27.30 -33.19
C ASP A 196 2.87 26.46 -32.03
N SER A 197 4.19 26.50 -31.87
CA SER A 197 4.88 25.73 -30.82
C SER A 197 4.29 26.00 -29.42
N GLY A 198 4.04 24.91 -28.69
CA GLY A 198 3.40 24.89 -27.39
C GLY A 198 1.86 24.86 -27.43
N ALA A 199 1.22 25.09 -28.58
CA ALA A 199 -0.25 25.07 -28.67
C ALA A 199 -0.84 23.67 -28.44
N GLY A 200 -0.14 22.61 -28.86
CA GLY A 200 -0.52 21.23 -28.59
C GLY A 200 -0.55 20.92 -27.10
N LEU A 201 0.47 21.40 -26.37
CA LEU A 201 0.54 21.31 -24.91
C LEU A 201 -0.54 22.13 -24.22
N GLY A 202 -0.79 23.36 -24.66
CA GLY A 202 -1.89 24.17 -24.13
C GLY A 202 -3.23 23.45 -24.25
N ALA A 203 -3.54 22.90 -25.43
CA ALA A 203 -4.75 22.12 -25.64
C ALA A 203 -4.81 20.88 -24.73
N LYS A 204 -3.70 20.16 -24.58
CA LYS A 204 -3.59 18.98 -23.71
C LYS A 204 -3.86 19.33 -22.25
N ILE A 205 -3.24 20.39 -21.74
CA ILE A 205 -3.36 20.82 -20.34
C ILE A 205 -4.79 21.27 -20.05
N CYS A 206 -5.42 22.03 -20.94
CA CYS A 206 -6.84 22.39 -20.80
C CYS A 206 -7.76 21.16 -20.79
N ASN A 207 -7.52 20.18 -21.67
CA ASN A 207 -8.29 18.93 -21.67
C ASN A 207 -8.13 18.15 -20.36
N ASN A 208 -6.90 18.05 -19.85
CA ASN A 208 -6.63 17.32 -18.62
C ASN A 208 -7.16 18.07 -17.38
N LEU A 209 -7.14 19.40 -17.37
CA LEU A 209 -7.81 20.22 -16.35
C LEU A 209 -9.32 19.89 -16.27
N ILE A 210 -10.00 19.86 -17.42
CA ILE A 210 -11.42 19.48 -17.50
C ILE A 210 -11.61 18.08 -16.92
N LEU A 211 -10.79 17.11 -17.33
CA LEU A 211 -10.87 15.74 -16.85
C LEU A 211 -10.66 15.63 -15.34
N GLY A 212 -9.62 16.26 -14.79
CA GLY A 212 -9.29 16.21 -13.36
C GLY A 212 -10.42 16.77 -12.50
N VAL A 213 -11.00 17.90 -12.89
CA VAL A 213 -12.14 18.49 -12.17
C VAL A 213 -13.39 17.62 -12.32
N GLN A 214 -13.71 17.17 -13.54
CA GLN A 214 -14.90 16.34 -13.78
C GLN A 214 -14.84 15.02 -13.02
N GLN A 215 -13.67 14.38 -12.92
CA GLN A 215 -13.53 13.12 -12.19
C GLN A 215 -13.90 13.28 -10.71
N ILE A 216 -13.47 14.38 -10.08
CA ILE A 216 -13.81 14.70 -8.69
C ILE A 216 -15.32 14.97 -8.57
N VAL A 217 -15.88 15.82 -9.43
CA VAL A 217 -17.31 16.17 -9.38
C VAL A 217 -18.19 14.94 -9.61
N VAL A 218 -17.83 14.05 -10.54
CA VAL A 218 -18.55 12.79 -10.76
C VAL A 218 -18.43 11.90 -9.52
N ALA A 219 -17.25 11.78 -8.92
CA ALA A 219 -17.09 10.99 -7.69
C ALA A 219 -17.98 11.50 -6.55
N GLU A 220 -18.01 12.82 -6.33
CA GLU A 220 -18.86 13.45 -5.31
C GLU A 220 -20.35 13.24 -5.59
N ALA A 221 -20.79 13.45 -6.83
CA ALA A 221 -22.18 13.29 -7.23
C ALA A 221 -22.66 11.83 -7.11
N MET A 222 -21.83 10.88 -7.57
CA MET A 222 -22.14 9.45 -7.46
C MET A 222 -22.21 9.01 -6.00
N LEU A 223 -21.25 9.43 -5.16
CA LEU A 223 -21.24 9.13 -3.73
C LEU A 223 -22.47 9.71 -3.01
N LEU A 224 -22.84 10.96 -3.32
CA LEU A 224 -24.04 11.58 -2.76
C LEU A 224 -25.30 10.80 -3.17
N GLY A 225 -25.43 10.43 -4.44
CA GLY A 225 -26.57 9.66 -4.91
C GLY A 225 -26.67 8.28 -4.26
N GLN A 226 -25.55 7.59 -4.05
CA GLN A 226 -25.52 6.34 -3.27
C GLN A 226 -26.00 6.55 -1.84
N LYS A 227 -25.57 7.64 -1.17
CA LYS A 227 -26.05 7.99 0.18
C LYS A 227 -27.54 8.34 0.22
N LEU A 228 -28.11 8.79 -0.89
CA LEU A 228 -29.55 9.00 -1.05
C LEU A 228 -30.31 7.71 -1.41
N GLY A 229 -29.62 6.56 -1.47
CA GLY A 229 -30.22 5.26 -1.73
C GLY A 229 -30.38 4.91 -3.22
N LEU A 230 -29.74 5.64 -4.12
CA LEU A 230 -29.76 5.34 -5.55
C LEU A 230 -28.75 4.24 -5.90
N ASP A 231 -29.18 3.30 -6.74
CA ASP A 231 -28.29 2.33 -7.35
C ASP A 231 -27.25 3.03 -8.27
N PRO A 232 -25.95 2.66 -8.21
CA PRO A 232 -24.91 3.28 -9.03
C PRO A 232 -25.15 3.19 -10.53
N ALA A 233 -25.63 2.05 -11.04
CA ALA A 233 -25.87 1.88 -12.47
C ALA A 233 -27.04 2.75 -12.93
N VAL A 234 -28.12 2.82 -12.13
CA VAL A 234 -29.25 3.70 -12.38
C VAL A 234 -28.82 5.16 -12.37
N LEU A 235 -28.07 5.60 -11.35
CA LEU A 235 -27.61 6.98 -11.27
C LEU A 235 -26.67 7.35 -12.42
N ALA A 236 -25.70 6.48 -12.75
CA ALA A 236 -24.83 6.70 -13.89
C ALA A 236 -25.61 6.73 -15.20
N SER A 237 -26.64 5.90 -15.37
CA SER A 237 -27.55 5.94 -16.52
C SER A 237 -28.28 7.28 -16.62
N VAL A 238 -28.81 7.79 -15.50
CA VAL A 238 -29.46 9.12 -15.43
C VAL A 238 -28.47 10.23 -15.80
N VAL A 239 -27.27 10.24 -15.20
CA VAL A 239 -26.22 11.22 -15.49
C VAL A 239 -25.84 11.18 -16.96
N ASN A 240 -25.59 9.99 -17.51
CA ASN A 240 -25.11 9.79 -18.88
C ASN A 240 -26.18 10.01 -19.95
N SER A 241 -27.46 9.93 -19.60
CA SER A 241 -28.59 10.27 -20.50
C SER A 241 -29.05 11.73 -20.37
N SER A 242 -28.49 12.48 -19.42
CA SER A 242 -28.89 13.85 -19.10
C SER A 242 -27.71 14.82 -19.22
N THR A 243 -27.85 16.04 -18.69
CA THR A 243 -26.88 17.13 -18.80
C THR A 243 -25.60 16.94 -17.98
N GLY A 244 -25.52 15.91 -17.13
CA GLY A 244 -24.33 15.58 -16.35
C GLY A 244 -23.30 14.73 -17.10
N ALA A 245 -23.63 14.25 -18.31
CA ALA A 245 -22.82 13.31 -19.06
C ALA A 245 -21.42 13.88 -19.40
N CYS A 246 -20.38 13.12 -19.06
CA CYS A 246 -19.01 13.41 -19.44
C CYS A 246 -18.21 12.10 -19.63
N TRP A 247 -16.96 12.20 -20.05
CA TRP A 247 -16.11 11.01 -20.21
C TRP A 247 -15.91 10.28 -18.88
N SER A 248 -15.70 11.02 -17.79
CA SER A 248 -15.57 10.46 -16.45
C SER A 248 -16.83 9.69 -16.03
N SER A 249 -18.04 10.17 -16.31
CA SER A 249 -19.27 9.46 -15.91
C SER A 249 -19.60 8.25 -16.79
N SER A 250 -19.22 8.27 -18.07
CA SER A 250 -19.66 7.30 -19.09
C SER A 250 -18.62 6.27 -19.49
N VAL A 251 -17.33 6.55 -19.27
CA VAL A 251 -16.22 5.68 -19.68
C VAL A 251 -15.35 5.28 -18.48
N ASN A 252 -15.08 6.23 -17.58
CA ASN A 252 -14.16 6.05 -16.45
C ASN A 252 -14.83 6.37 -15.12
N ASN A 253 -16.05 5.85 -14.94
CA ASN A 253 -16.85 6.17 -13.76
C ASN A 253 -16.09 5.71 -12.51
N PRO A 254 -16.03 6.55 -11.45
CA PRO A 254 -15.26 6.22 -10.26
C PRO A 254 -15.94 5.24 -9.31
N VAL A 255 -17.20 4.88 -9.56
CA VAL A 255 -17.95 3.99 -8.68
C VAL A 255 -18.12 2.62 -9.34
N PRO A 256 -17.75 1.51 -8.67
CA PRO A 256 -17.98 0.16 -9.16
C PRO A 256 -19.44 -0.10 -9.50
N SER A 257 -19.67 -0.97 -10.49
CA SER A 257 -20.98 -1.32 -11.04
C SER A 257 -21.78 -0.17 -11.67
N ALA A 258 -21.26 1.06 -11.69
CA ALA A 258 -21.92 2.20 -12.33
C ALA A 258 -22.06 2.04 -13.86
N LEU A 259 -21.20 1.24 -14.48
CA LEU A 259 -21.19 1.00 -15.93
C LEU A 259 -21.25 -0.51 -16.20
N PRO A 260 -22.43 -1.16 -16.14
CA PRO A 260 -22.56 -2.62 -16.15
C PRO A 260 -21.97 -3.30 -17.40
N ASP A 261 -21.95 -2.61 -18.54
CA ASP A 261 -21.40 -3.14 -19.81
C ASP A 261 -19.91 -2.80 -20.02
N LYS A 262 -19.23 -2.23 -19.02
CA LYS A 262 -17.84 -1.75 -19.13
C LYS A 262 -17.02 -2.18 -17.92
N ALA A 263 -15.71 -2.22 -18.09
CA ALA A 263 -14.77 -2.51 -17.01
C ALA A 263 -13.75 -1.36 -16.85
N PRO A 264 -14.21 -0.15 -16.42
CA PRO A 264 -13.31 0.93 -16.01
C PRO A 264 -12.37 0.49 -14.88
N PRO A 265 -11.30 1.26 -14.58
CA PRO A 265 -10.37 0.91 -13.51
C PRO A 265 -11.07 0.63 -12.17
N CYS A 266 -12.18 1.29 -11.84
CA CYS A 266 -12.91 1.03 -10.60
C CYS A 266 -13.34 -0.44 -10.41
N GLU A 267 -13.60 -1.18 -11.50
CA GLU A 267 -13.92 -2.62 -11.46
C GLU A 267 -12.70 -3.51 -11.19
N LYS A 268 -11.48 -2.95 -11.32
CA LYS A 268 -10.20 -3.66 -11.17
C LYS A 268 -9.37 -3.10 -10.04
N ASN A 269 -10.02 -2.74 -8.94
CA ASN A 269 -9.34 -2.13 -7.79
C ASN A 269 -8.50 -0.90 -8.19
N TYR A 270 -8.97 -0.22 -9.24
CA TYR A 270 -8.38 0.98 -9.79
C TYR A 270 -6.94 0.75 -10.28
N GLU A 271 -6.66 -0.44 -10.79
CA GLU A 271 -5.42 -0.74 -11.48
C GLU A 271 -5.54 -0.47 -12.99
N GLY A 272 -4.43 -0.06 -13.62
CA GLY A 272 -4.36 0.11 -15.08
C GLY A 272 -5.01 1.37 -15.65
N GLY A 273 -5.43 2.31 -14.79
CA GLY A 273 -5.99 3.62 -15.16
C GLY A 273 -4.94 4.75 -15.25
N PHE A 274 -5.40 6.01 -15.15
CA PHE A 274 -4.51 7.18 -15.17
C PHE A 274 -4.10 7.55 -13.75
N ALA A 275 -2.86 7.23 -13.39
CA ALA A 275 -2.38 7.33 -12.01
C ALA A 275 -2.58 8.72 -11.39
N THR A 276 -3.00 8.75 -10.13
CA THR A 276 -3.30 9.99 -9.39
C THR A 276 -2.12 10.96 -9.37
N ALA A 277 -0.88 10.47 -9.19
CA ALA A 277 0.31 11.33 -9.22
C ALA A 277 0.53 12.02 -10.58
N LEU A 278 0.10 11.40 -11.68
CA LEU A 278 0.17 12.00 -13.02
C LEU A 278 -0.90 13.07 -13.20
N MET A 279 -2.11 12.84 -12.69
CA MET A 279 -3.15 13.87 -12.69
C MET A 279 -2.76 15.07 -11.83
N LEU A 280 -2.17 14.85 -10.64
CA LEU A 280 -1.63 15.93 -9.80
C LEU A 280 -0.61 16.78 -10.56
N LYS A 281 0.32 16.14 -11.27
CA LYS A 281 1.31 16.84 -12.11
C LYS A 281 0.60 17.71 -13.17
N ASP A 282 -0.39 17.16 -13.86
CA ASP A 282 -1.11 17.89 -14.91
C ASP A 282 -1.96 19.04 -14.35
N MET A 283 -2.54 18.88 -13.14
CA MET A 283 -3.18 19.99 -12.41
C MET A 283 -2.17 21.08 -12.06
N GLY A 284 -0.97 20.69 -11.63
CA GLY A 284 0.16 21.61 -11.40
C GLY A 284 0.46 22.46 -12.63
N LEU A 285 0.64 21.82 -13.80
CA LEU A 285 0.86 22.52 -15.07
C LEU A 285 -0.27 23.52 -15.40
N ALA A 286 -1.53 23.12 -15.19
CA ALA A 286 -2.67 23.99 -15.42
C ALA A 286 -2.67 25.21 -14.47
N THR A 287 -2.40 25.00 -13.17
CA THR A 287 -2.34 26.09 -12.19
C THR A 287 -1.16 27.03 -12.45
N ASP A 288 0.00 26.51 -12.84
CA ASP A 288 1.20 27.31 -13.11
C ASP A 288 0.99 28.21 -14.35
N ILE A 289 0.36 27.67 -15.41
CA ILE A 289 -0.01 28.47 -16.59
C ILE A 289 -1.04 29.53 -16.22
N ALA A 290 -2.05 29.17 -15.43
CA ALA A 290 -3.08 30.10 -15.01
C ALA A 290 -2.51 31.27 -14.21
N GLU A 291 -1.54 31.02 -13.32
CA GLU A 291 -0.82 32.07 -12.59
C GLU A 291 -0.04 32.99 -13.51
N LYS A 292 0.74 32.44 -14.45
CA LYS A 292 1.49 33.24 -15.44
C LYS A 292 0.59 34.10 -16.32
N GLN A 293 -0.62 33.62 -16.62
CA GLN A 293 -1.59 34.31 -17.49
C GLN A 293 -2.60 35.17 -16.71
N ASN A 294 -2.48 35.28 -15.37
CA ASN A 294 -3.45 35.93 -14.50
C ASN A 294 -4.90 35.42 -14.71
N SER A 295 -5.06 34.12 -14.96
CA SER A 295 -6.35 33.45 -15.12
C SER A 295 -6.75 32.75 -13.83
N SER A 296 -8.02 32.87 -13.43
CA SER A 296 -8.53 32.24 -12.20
C SER A 296 -9.00 30.81 -12.47
N LEU A 297 -8.46 29.84 -11.72
CA LEU A 297 -8.85 28.42 -11.75
C LEU A 297 -9.29 27.92 -10.36
N PRO A 298 -10.41 28.40 -9.80
CA PRO A 298 -10.81 28.02 -8.44
C PRO A 298 -11.02 26.51 -8.29
N LEU A 299 -11.72 25.87 -9.24
CA LEU A 299 -11.93 24.42 -9.23
C LEU A 299 -10.65 23.64 -9.57
N GLY A 300 -9.78 24.19 -10.43
CA GLY A 300 -8.49 23.57 -10.75
C GLY A 300 -7.55 23.53 -9.54
N ARG A 301 -7.51 24.60 -8.74
CA ARG A 301 -6.75 24.65 -7.48
C ARG A 301 -7.32 23.67 -6.46
N ALA A 302 -8.64 23.64 -6.27
CA ALA A 302 -9.28 22.66 -5.40
C ALA A 302 -8.98 21.21 -5.83
N ALA A 303 -9.03 20.93 -7.14
CA ALA A 303 -8.68 19.64 -7.69
C ALA A 303 -7.21 19.27 -7.43
N ARG A 304 -6.27 20.21 -7.65
CA ARG A 304 -4.85 20.03 -7.31
C ARG A 304 -4.66 19.65 -5.84
N ASP A 305 -5.32 20.34 -4.93
CA ASP A 305 -5.20 20.10 -3.48
C ASP A 305 -5.81 18.73 -3.08
N ILE A 306 -6.91 18.33 -3.71
CA ILE A 306 -7.50 17.00 -3.52
C ILE A 306 -6.54 15.91 -4.00
N TYR A 307 -6.03 16.01 -5.23
CA TYR A 307 -5.08 15.04 -5.76
C TYR A 307 -3.75 15.04 -4.99
N GLY A 308 -3.31 16.19 -4.48
CA GLY A 308 -2.15 16.35 -3.61
C GLY A 308 -2.29 15.51 -2.34
N ARG A 309 -3.40 15.68 -1.62
CA ARG A 309 -3.72 14.90 -0.42
C ARG A 309 -3.72 13.39 -0.70
N VAL A 310 -4.35 12.95 -1.79
CA VAL A 310 -4.39 11.52 -2.17
C VAL A 310 -3.00 10.97 -2.53
N ALA A 311 -2.15 11.77 -3.19
CA ALA A 311 -0.81 11.35 -3.58
C ALA A 311 0.19 11.33 -2.41
N GLU A 312 -0.01 12.19 -1.40
CA GLU A 312 0.82 12.28 -0.20
C GLU A 312 0.50 11.19 0.85
N GLU A 313 -0.64 10.51 0.73
CA GLU A 313 -0.97 9.36 1.58
C GLU A 313 0.04 8.20 1.36
N LYS A 314 0.65 7.72 2.46
CA LYS A 314 1.70 6.67 2.47
C LYS A 314 1.22 5.26 2.06
N THR A 315 0.00 5.13 1.57
CA THR A 315 -0.68 3.87 1.23
C THR A 315 -0.42 3.39 -0.20
N GLY A 316 0.37 4.12 -0.99
CA GLY A 316 0.69 3.77 -2.38
C GLY A 316 -0.40 4.13 -3.41
N LEU A 317 -1.44 4.85 -2.97
CA LEU A 317 -2.57 5.30 -3.82
C LEU A 317 -2.14 6.22 -4.95
N GLY A 318 -1.01 6.93 -4.82
CA GLY A 318 -0.44 7.73 -5.91
C GLY A 318 -0.13 6.93 -7.19
N ARG A 319 0.05 5.61 -7.09
CA ARG A 319 0.31 4.70 -8.23
C ARG A 319 -0.95 4.04 -8.79
N LYS A 320 -2.03 4.03 -8.04
CA LYS A 320 -3.32 3.49 -8.46
C LYS A 320 -4.17 4.59 -9.12
N ASP A 321 -5.16 4.15 -9.87
CA ASP A 321 -6.39 4.90 -10.11
C ASP A 321 -7.18 4.93 -8.78
N PHE A 322 -8.30 5.63 -8.66
CA PHE A 322 -8.77 6.17 -7.37
C PHE A 322 -9.79 5.32 -6.55
N SER A 323 -9.49 4.08 -6.05
CA SER A 323 -10.10 3.44 -4.82
C SER A 323 -9.61 1.98 -4.50
N SER A 324 -9.96 1.39 -3.34
CA SER A 324 -9.65 -0.01 -2.98
C SER A 324 -10.66 -0.68 -2.01
N TYR A 325 -10.99 -1.97 -2.17
CA TYR A 325 -12.02 -2.70 -1.36
C TYR A 325 -11.45 -3.52 -0.18
N VAL A 326 -12.13 -3.50 0.96
CA VAL A 326 -11.80 -4.25 2.19
C VAL A 326 -13.05 -4.91 2.75
N ARG A 327 -12.98 -6.20 3.09
CA ARG A 327 -13.98 -6.90 3.89
C ARG A 327 -13.44 -7.19 5.28
N ILE A 328 -14.22 -6.84 6.31
CA ILE A 328 -14.00 -7.18 7.70
C ILE A 328 -15.01 -8.26 8.06
N VAL A 329 -14.52 -9.38 8.61
CA VAL A 329 -15.37 -10.50 9.03
C VAL A 329 -15.14 -10.75 10.51
N ASP A 330 -16.20 -10.69 11.30
CA ASP A 330 -16.12 -10.85 12.75
C ASP A 330 -17.36 -11.62 13.27
N LYS A 331 -17.22 -12.27 14.42
CA LYS A 331 -18.33 -12.96 15.11
C LYS A 331 -19.28 -11.98 15.81
N TYR A 332 -18.81 -10.77 16.15
CA TYR A 332 -19.62 -9.76 16.82
C TYR A 332 -20.55 -9.02 15.85
N SER A 333 -21.64 -8.45 16.35
CA SER A 333 -22.45 -7.52 15.56
C SER A 333 -21.95 -6.10 15.82
N VAL A 334 -22.01 -5.26 14.79
CA VAL A 334 -21.76 -3.81 14.87
C VAL A 334 -23.06 -3.02 15.04
N HIS A 335 -24.20 -3.63 14.74
CA HIS A 335 -25.51 -2.99 14.76
C HIS A 335 -26.59 -3.97 15.32
N PRO A 336 -26.93 -3.86 16.61
CA PRO A 336 -26.24 -3.10 17.64
C PRO A 336 -24.86 -3.70 17.96
N ALA A 337 -23.93 -2.89 18.46
CA ALA A 337 -22.60 -3.36 18.83
C ALA A 337 -22.69 -4.39 19.98
N THR A 338 -22.16 -5.60 19.77
CA THR A 338 -22.07 -6.65 20.80
C THR A 338 -20.68 -6.78 21.42
N THR A 339 -19.76 -5.92 20.99
CA THR A 339 -18.40 -5.80 21.52
C THR A 339 -18.00 -4.33 21.55
N TYR A 340 -16.88 -4.04 22.20
CA TYR A 340 -16.27 -2.72 22.11
C TYR A 340 -15.85 -2.42 20.68
N LEU A 341 -16.30 -1.28 20.17
CA LEU A 341 -15.86 -0.70 18.91
C LEU A 341 -15.37 0.71 19.21
N GLY A 342 -14.10 0.98 18.93
CA GLY A 342 -13.58 2.34 19.06
C GLY A 342 -14.38 3.32 18.21
N SER A 343 -14.46 4.57 18.64
CA SER A 343 -15.28 5.63 18.03
C SER A 343 -15.02 5.86 16.53
N GLU A 344 -13.82 5.51 16.04
CA GLU A 344 -13.47 5.60 14.62
C GLU A 344 -13.94 4.40 13.81
N PHE A 345 -14.15 3.24 14.43
CA PHE A 345 -14.51 2.02 13.73
C PHE A 345 -15.87 2.14 12.99
N PRO A 346 -16.95 2.65 13.61
CA PRO A 346 -18.20 2.90 12.87
C PRO A 346 -18.02 3.81 11.65
N LYS A 347 -17.19 4.87 11.77
CA LYS A 347 -16.89 5.79 10.65
C LYS A 347 -16.13 5.10 9.51
N ILE A 348 -15.33 4.08 9.83
CA ILE A 348 -14.66 3.25 8.82
C ILE A 348 -15.69 2.40 8.08
N LEU A 349 -16.72 1.89 8.76
CA LEU A 349 -17.80 1.10 8.12
C LEU A 349 -18.70 1.92 7.22
N GLU A 350 -18.75 3.25 7.38
CA GLU A 350 -19.47 4.15 6.47
C GLU A 350 -18.79 4.30 5.10
N LYS A 351 -17.54 3.83 4.96
CA LYS A 351 -16.81 3.91 3.71
C LYS A 351 -17.38 2.88 2.72
N PRO A 352 -17.76 3.28 1.49
CA PRO A 352 -18.40 2.38 0.52
C PRO A 352 -17.51 1.20 0.10
N GLN A 353 -16.20 1.33 0.29
CA GLN A 353 -15.23 0.29 0.00
C GLN A 353 -14.95 -0.66 1.19
N VAL A 354 -15.61 -0.47 2.34
CA VAL A 354 -15.47 -1.32 3.52
C VAL A 354 -16.79 -2.07 3.73
N GLU A 355 -16.73 -3.40 3.64
CA GLU A 355 -17.84 -4.26 4.01
C GLU A 355 -17.58 -4.88 5.37
N TYR A 356 -18.57 -4.84 6.24
CA TYR A 356 -18.60 -5.62 7.46
C TYR A 356 -19.52 -6.82 7.29
N LYS A 357 -19.03 -8.00 7.65
CA LYS A 357 -19.81 -9.24 7.64
C LYS A 357 -19.74 -9.91 9.00
N GLN A 358 -20.88 -9.99 9.68
CA GLN A 358 -20.98 -10.85 10.85
C GLN A 358 -21.03 -12.31 10.39
N ALA A 359 -20.11 -13.14 10.86
CA ALA A 359 -20.08 -14.56 10.51
C ALA A 359 -19.55 -15.43 11.65
N ASN A 360 -20.16 -16.61 11.83
CA ASN A 360 -19.57 -17.64 12.67
C ASN A 360 -18.56 -18.45 11.86
N LEU A 361 -17.28 -18.10 11.97
CA LEU A 361 -16.20 -18.76 11.23
C LEU A 361 -15.87 -20.18 11.74
N THR A 362 -16.56 -20.70 12.76
CA THR A 362 -16.50 -22.14 13.07
C THR A 362 -17.28 -22.99 12.07
N VAL A 363 -18.01 -22.37 11.14
CA VAL A 363 -18.80 -23.04 10.11
C VAL A 363 -18.10 -22.88 8.75
N GLU A 364 -17.76 -23.99 8.11
CA GLU A 364 -17.04 -24.02 6.83
C GLU A 364 -17.76 -23.22 5.73
N ALA A 365 -19.08 -23.34 5.61
CA ALA A 365 -19.86 -22.57 4.64
C ALA A 365 -19.76 -21.04 4.87
N ALA A 366 -19.64 -20.62 6.13
CA ALA A 366 -19.45 -19.21 6.47
C ALA A 366 -18.04 -18.72 6.08
N ILE A 367 -17.02 -19.58 6.22
CA ILE A 367 -15.67 -19.31 5.71
C ILE A 367 -15.69 -19.17 4.18
N THR A 368 -16.26 -20.12 3.45
CA THR A 368 -16.37 -20.02 1.98
C THR A 368 -17.06 -18.71 1.58
N SER A 369 -18.17 -18.38 2.24
CA SER A 369 -18.90 -17.13 2.02
C SER A 369 -18.11 -15.87 2.40
N ALA A 370 -17.19 -15.96 3.36
CA ALA A 370 -16.30 -14.85 3.72
C ALA A 370 -15.27 -14.55 2.62
N PHE A 371 -14.87 -15.57 1.84
CA PHE A 371 -13.93 -15.45 0.72
C PHE A 371 -14.58 -15.13 -0.62
N GLU A 372 -15.90 -15.31 -0.77
CA GLU A 372 -16.61 -14.94 -2.00
C GLU A 372 -16.67 -13.42 -2.15
N PRO A 373 -16.00 -12.81 -3.14
CA PRO A 373 -16.08 -11.38 -3.34
C PRO A 373 -17.54 -10.98 -3.63
N PRO A 374 -17.96 -9.75 -3.27
CA PRO A 374 -19.25 -9.24 -3.73
C PRO A 374 -19.32 -9.29 -5.25
N GLU A 375 -20.53 -9.36 -5.80
CA GLU A 375 -20.73 -9.32 -7.24
C GLU A 375 -20.02 -8.10 -7.86
N GLY A 376 -19.26 -8.32 -8.93
CA GLY A 376 -18.45 -7.27 -9.57
C GLY A 376 -17.05 -7.03 -8.95
N HIS A 377 -16.73 -7.63 -7.80
CA HIS A 377 -15.40 -7.49 -7.19
C HIS A 377 -14.45 -8.65 -7.56
N ALA A 378 -13.17 -8.34 -7.73
CA ALA A 378 -12.13 -9.35 -7.89
C ALA A 378 -11.94 -10.18 -6.60
N ALA A 379 -11.41 -11.39 -6.74
CA ALA A 379 -11.10 -12.26 -5.60
C ALA A 379 -10.13 -11.58 -4.62
N PHE A 380 -10.28 -11.85 -3.32
CA PHE A 380 -9.40 -11.31 -2.29
C PHE A 380 -7.98 -11.86 -2.44
N GLU A 381 -7.01 -10.96 -2.62
CA GLU A 381 -5.60 -11.33 -2.82
C GLU A 381 -4.79 -11.35 -1.52
N TYR A 382 -5.29 -10.67 -0.47
CA TYR A 382 -4.61 -10.51 0.81
C TYR A 382 -5.57 -10.88 1.93
N VAL A 383 -5.13 -11.76 2.84
CA VAL A 383 -5.88 -12.18 4.02
C VAL A 383 -5.07 -11.85 5.27
N TYR A 384 -5.70 -11.16 6.21
CA TYR A 384 -5.14 -10.85 7.52
C TYR A 384 -5.93 -11.61 8.58
N ASP A 385 -5.30 -12.61 9.17
CA ASP A 385 -5.91 -13.51 10.12
C ASP A 385 -5.58 -13.09 11.56
N PHE A 386 -6.61 -12.51 12.20
CA PHE A 386 -6.61 -12.10 13.61
C PHE A 386 -7.44 -13.06 14.49
N THR A 387 -7.85 -14.22 13.97
CA THR A 387 -8.75 -15.14 14.69
C THR A 387 -8.05 -15.86 15.83
N GLY A 388 -8.82 -16.21 16.87
CA GLY A 388 -8.34 -17.02 17.99
C GLY A 388 -8.89 -16.54 19.32
N GLU A 389 -9.00 -17.46 20.26
CA GLU A 389 -9.40 -17.15 21.62
C GLU A 389 -8.19 -16.62 22.41
N VAL A 390 -8.37 -15.53 23.12
CA VAL A 390 -7.31 -14.88 23.91
C VAL A 390 -7.52 -15.06 25.41
N ARG A 391 -8.69 -15.55 25.82
CA ARG A 391 -8.99 -15.81 27.22
C ARG A 391 -8.46 -17.16 27.66
N ALA A 392 -7.71 -17.18 28.75
CA ALA A 392 -7.12 -18.40 29.31
C ALA A 392 -8.12 -19.31 30.05
N ASP A 393 -9.33 -18.81 30.36
CA ASP A 393 -10.36 -19.51 31.12
C ASP A 393 -11.26 -20.44 30.25
N ARG A 394 -11.03 -20.50 28.94
CA ARG A 394 -11.79 -21.37 28.04
C ARG A 394 -11.31 -22.82 28.10
N THR A 395 -12.24 -23.74 27.93
CA THR A 395 -11.95 -25.18 27.84
C THR A 395 -11.06 -25.48 26.64
N GLU A 396 -10.31 -26.58 26.73
CA GLU A 396 -9.44 -27.05 25.65
C GLU A 396 -10.19 -27.24 24.31
N VAL A 397 -11.42 -27.75 24.36
CA VAL A 397 -12.27 -27.91 23.16
C VAL A 397 -12.57 -26.55 22.51
N ILE A 398 -12.88 -25.51 23.29
CA ILE A 398 -13.13 -24.16 22.76
C ILE A 398 -11.86 -23.60 22.13
N GLN A 399 -10.70 -23.77 22.80
CA GLN A 399 -9.40 -23.33 22.26
C GLN A 399 -9.09 -24.03 20.93
N TYR A 400 -9.26 -25.35 20.86
CA TYR A 400 -9.11 -26.11 19.63
C TYR A 400 -10.05 -25.59 18.53
N THR A 401 -11.35 -25.52 18.78
CA THR A 401 -12.35 -25.17 17.77
C THR A 401 -12.18 -23.74 17.27
N THR A 402 -11.98 -22.77 18.17
CA THR A 402 -12.02 -21.33 17.83
C THR A 402 -10.66 -20.71 17.50
N THR A 403 -9.56 -21.38 17.85
CA THR A 403 -8.20 -20.93 17.54
C THR A 403 -7.59 -21.76 16.42
N PHE A 404 -7.38 -23.06 16.64
CA PHE A 404 -6.76 -23.94 15.64
C PHE A 404 -7.70 -24.24 14.47
N GLY A 405 -8.91 -24.70 14.77
CA GLY A 405 -9.88 -25.16 13.77
C GLY A 405 -10.25 -24.06 12.78
N VAL A 406 -10.64 -22.88 13.29
CA VAL A 406 -10.96 -21.70 12.46
C VAL A 406 -9.79 -21.30 11.58
N ALA A 407 -8.61 -21.07 12.15
CA ALA A 407 -7.45 -20.62 11.40
C ALA A 407 -7.04 -21.64 10.33
N ARG A 408 -7.06 -22.94 10.64
CA ARG A 408 -6.76 -24.01 9.69
C ARG A 408 -7.74 -24.02 8.52
N MET A 409 -9.05 -23.90 8.78
CA MET A 409 -10.06 -23.83 7.71
C MET A 409 -9.89 -22.58 6.83
N LEU A 410 -9.62 -21.41 7.44
CA LEU A 410 -9.30 -20.18 6.71
C LEU A 410 -8.06 -20.35 5.83
N GLY A 411 -7.00 -20.97 6.36
CA GLY A 411 -5.77 -21.27 5.63
C GLY A 411 -6.00 -22.21 4.45
N LEU A 412 -6.83 -23.25 4.62
CA LEU A 412 -7.18 -24.16 3.52
C LEU A 412 -7.98 -23.44 2.42
N GLU A 413 -8.97 -22.63 2.80
CA GLU A 413 -9.75 -21.87 1.83
C GLU A 413 -8.88 -20.83 1.10
N ALA A 414 -8.00 -20.14 1.82
CA ALA A 414 -7.06 -19.20 1.22
C ALA A 414 -6.09 -19.87 0.23
N ALA A 415 -5.55 -21.05 0.58
CA ALA A 415 -4.71 -21.84 -0.32
C ALA A 415 -5.50 -22.28 -1.55
N ARG A 416 -6.73 -22.79 -1.38
CA ARG A 416 -7.62 -23.19 -2.48
C ARG A 416 -7.92 -22.05 -3.45
N ARG A 417 -7.99 -20.81 -2.95
CA ARG A 417 -8.23 -19.60 -3.75
C ARG A 417 -6.96 -18.97 -4.33
N GLY A 418 -5.78 -19.48 -4.00
CA GLY A 418 -4.51 -18.92 -4.47
C GLY A 418 -4.24 -17.52 -3.95
N VAL A 419 -4.63 -17.23 -2.69
CA VAL A 419 -4.39 -15.94 -2.04
C VAL A 419 -2.90 -15.59 -2.08
N LYS A 420 -2.59 -14.36 -2.53
CA LYS A 420 -1.21 -13.89 -2.70
C LYS A 420 -0.48 -13.70 -1.39
N ALA A 421 -1.17 -13.38 -0.30
CA ALA A 421 -0.56 -13.34 1.04
C ALA A 421 -1.57 -13.67 2.13
N TYR A 422 -1.21 -14.62 3.00
CA TYR A 422 -1.93 -14.92 4.23
C TYR A 422 -1.07 -14.52 5.42
N VAL A 423 -1.44 -13.43 6.11
CA VAL A 423 -0.72 -12.93 7.28
C VAL A 423 -1.39 -13.44 8.54
N ARG A 424 -0.69 -14.25 9.35
CA ARG A 424 -1.15 -14.70 10.65
C ARG A 424 -0.53 -13.85 11.75
N ILE A 425 -1.36 -13.21 12.58
CA ILE A 425 -0.88 -12.61 13.83
C ILE A 425 -0.80 -13.70 14.89
N GLN A 426 0.31 -13.75 15.61
CA GLN A 426 0.57 -14.68 16.70
C GLN A 426 0.79 -13.92 18.00
N GLN A 427 -0.08 -14.17 18.99
CA GLN A 427 0.02 -13.57 20.33
C GLN A 427 1.25 -14.08 21.12
N PRO A 428 1.76 -13.31 22.10
CA PRO A 428 2.97 -13.63 22.86
C PRO A 428 2.78 -14.72 23.94
N PHE A 429 1.90 -15.71 23.72
CA PHE A 429 1.58 -16.77 24.67
C PHE A 429 2.68 -17.85 24.75
N TYR A 430 3.88 -17.42 25.15
CA TYR A 430 5.08 -18.24 25.24
C TYR A 430 5.86 -17.92 26.51
N GLU A 431 6.56 -18.93 27.01
CA GLU A 431 7.61 -18.78 28.03
C GLU A 431 8.95 -18.59 27.32
N THR A 432 9.52 -17.39 27.42
CA THR A 432 10.86 -17.09 26.89
C THR A 432 11.91 -17.04 27.99
N SER A 433 13.18 -17.11 27.59
CA SER A 433 14.31 -17.05 28.51
C SER A 433 14.47 -15.64 29.10
N SER A 434 14.66 -15.54 30.42
CA SER A 434 14.99 -14.29 31.11
C SER A 434 16.38 -13.73 30.76
N LYS A 435 17.20 -14.50 30.02
CA LYS A 435 18.53 -14.08 29.54
C LYS A 435 18.49 -13.50 28.11
N GLY A 436 17.30 -13.34 27.53
CA GLY A 436 17.11 -12.95 26.12
C GLY A 436 16.82 -14.15 25.22
N SER A 437 16.31 -13.90 24.01
CA SER A 437 16.02 -14.93 23.01
C SER A 437 16.59 -14.58 21.64
N LEU A 438 16.90 -15.62 20.88
CA LEU A 438 17.33 -15.55 19.48
C LEU A 438 16.16 -15.78 18.53
N GLU A 439 16.31 -15.30 17.29
CA GLU A 439 15.32 -15.50 16.20
C GLU A 439 15.10 -16.98 15.85
N THR A 440 16.02 -17.86 16.27
CA THR A 440 16.01 -19.31 16.05
C THR A 440 15.51 -20.10 17.26
N ASP A 441 15.20 -19.44 18.38
CA ASP A 441 14.75 -20.14 19.58
C ASP A 441 13.38 -20.77 19.36
N ASN A 442 13.17 -21.93 20.00
CA ASN A 442 11.89 -22.64 20.07
C ASN A 442 11.27 -22.43 21.46
N PRO A 443 10.64 -21.27 21.73
CA PRO A 443 10.07 -20.99 23.04
C PRO A 443 8.91 -21.94 23.32
N LYS A 444 8.78 -22.34 24.58
CA LYS A 444 7.71 -23.22 25.03
C LYS A 444 6.39 -22.44 25.06
N PRO A 445 5.29 -22.95 24.49
CA PRO A 445 3.98 -22.30 24.61
C PRO A 445 3.50 -22.25 26.07
N ALA A 446 2.85 -21.15 26.45
CA ALA A 446 2.40 -20.92 27.82
C ALA A 446 1.03 -21.57 28.08
N GLY A 447 1.03 -22.70 28.80
CA GLY A 447 -0.20 -23.43 29.16
C GLY A 447 -1.03 -23.88 27.95
N THR A 448 -2.29 -24.25 28.19
CA THR A 448 -3.21 -24.73 27.15
C THR A 448 -3.49 -23.67 26.09
N LEU A 449 -3.68 -22.41 26.49
CA LEU A 449 -3.89 -21.28 25.57
C LEU A 449 -2.72 -21.14 24.59
N GLY A 450 -1.49 -21.08 25.09
CA GLY A 450 -0.29 -20.97 24.26
C GLY A 450 -0.13 -22.16 23.33
N THR A 451 -0.39 -23.37 23.82
CA THR A 451 -0.30 -24.60 23.02
C THR A 451 -1.22 -24.55 21.80
N TRP A 452 -2.47 -24.10 21.93
CA TRP A 452 -3.40 -24.04 20.79
C TRP A 452 -3.07 -22.95 19.77
N TRP A 453 -2.57 -21.80 20.23
CA TRP A 453 -2.01 -20.80 19.32
C TRP A 453 -0.76 -21.32 18.60
N HIS A 454 0.10 -22.08 19.27
CA HIS A 454 1.28 -22.69 18.67
C HIS A 454 0.93 -23.77 17.63
N GLU A 455 -0.01 -24.65 17.96
CA GLU A 455 -0.51 -25.66 17.02
C GLU A 455 -1.18 -25.02 15.80
N THR A 456 -1.77 -23.84 15.93
CA THR A 456 -2.28 -23.06 14.79
C THR A 456 -1.18 -22.75 13.79
N LEU A 457 0.01 -22.36 14.27
CA LEU A 457 1.15 -22.13 13.40
C LEU A 457 1.60 -23.42 12.69
N ARG A 458 1.67 -24.54 13.41
CA ARG A 458 1.99 -25.85 12.81
C ARG A 458 0.98 -26.21 11.73
N GLY A 459 -0.31 -26.09 12.03
CA GLY A 459 -1.42 -26.39 11.12
C GLY A 459 -1.37 -25.56 9.84
N LEU A 460 -1.24 -24.24 9.96
CA LEU A 460 -1.13 -23.33 8.81
C LEU A 460 0.14 -23.59 8.01
N ALA A 461 1.28 -23.81 8.68
CA ALA A 461 2.57 -24.04 8.02
C ALA A 461 2.63 -25.37 7.24
N ALA A 462 1.79 -26.34 7.62
CA ALA A 462 1.66 -27.63 6.95
C ALA A 462 0.84 -27.57 5.65
N ILE A 463 0.18 -26.44 5.36
CA ILE A 463 -0.56 -26.24 4.11
C ILE A 463 0.43 -25.78 3.03
N GLU A 464 0.77 -26.67 2.10
CA GLU A 464 1.85 -26.45 1.12
C GLU A 464 1.64 -25.21 0.23
N ASP A 465 0.42 -25.02 -0.26
CA ASP A 465 0.06 -23.93 -1.19
C ASP A 465 -0.36 -22.62 -0.50
N LEU A 466 -0.33 -22.58 0.84
CA LEU A 466 -0.65 -21.36 1.57
C LEU A 466 0.55 -20.42 1.55
N ASN A 467 0.39 -19.22 0.96
CA ASN A 467 1.41 -18.19 0.99
C ASN A 467 1.45 -17.44 2.35
N LEU A 468 1.75 -18.22 3.40
CA LEU A 468 1.69 -17.83 4.81
C LEU A 468 2.92 -17.06 5.25
N VAL A 469 2.71 -15.95 5.97
CA VAL A 469 3.70 -15.26 6.79
C VAL A 469 3.16 -15.05 8.20
N VAL A 470 3.99 -15.30 9.21
CA VAL A 470 3.62 -15.17 10.62
C VAL A 470 4.28 -13.94 11.22
N LEU A 471 3.48 -13.10 11.90
CA LEU A 471 3.97 -12.03 12.76
C LEU A 471 3.71 -12.40 14.22
N ARG A 472 4.76 -12.76 14.94
CA ARG A 472 4.70 -13.00 16.40
C ARG A 472 4.95 -11.71 17.13
N VAL A 473 3.90 -11.15 17.73
CA VAL A 473 3.91 -9.82 18.32
C VAL A 473 4.34 -9.87 19.78
N GLY A 474 4.95 -8.79 20.28
CA GLY A 474 5.13 -8.54 21.70
C GLY A 474 3.82 -8.21 22.42
N LEU A 475 3.92 -7.74 23.67
CA LEU A 475 2.79 -7.23 24.43
C LEU A 475 2.24 -5.95 23.75
N VAL A 476 1.07 -6.07 23.14
CA VAL A 476 0.48 -5.00 22.33
C VAL A 476 -0.02 -3.85 23.22
N TYR A 477 0.27 -2.61 22.83
CA TYR A 477 -0.28 -1.38 23.40
C TYR A 477 -0.72 -0.43 22.29
N GLY A 478 -1.42 0.63 22.66
CA GLY A 478 -1.84 1.69 21.74
C GLY A 478 -3.34 1.95 21.83
N PRO A 479 -3.84 2.94 21.07
CA PRO A 479 -5.27 3.23 21.03
C PRO A 479 -6.04 2.00 20.51
N TYR A 480 -7.29 1.80 20.93
CA TYR A 480 -8.16 0.69 20.50
C TYR A 480 -7.87 -0.70 21.07
N THR A 481 -6.86 -0.88 21.92
CA THR A 481 -6.61 -2.16 22.61
C THR A 481 -7.05 -2.09 24.08
N PRO A 482 -8.34 -2.28 24.42
CA PRO A 482 -8.84 -2.19 25.79
C PRO A 482 -8.53 -3.43 26.66
N TYR A 483 -7.73 -4.37 26.15
CA TYR A 483 -7.47 -5.67 26.75
C TYR A 483 -5.98 -6.02 26.68
N GLY A 484 -5.59 -7.05 27.43
CA GLY A 484 -4.22 -7.54 27.51
C GLY A 484 -3.41 -6.83 28.60
N ILE A 485 -2.21 -7.37 28.86
CA ILE A 485 -1.41 -7.04 30.04
C ILE A 485 -1.11 -5.54 30.17
N ILE A 486 -0.78 -4.86 29.07
CA ILE A 486 -0.42 -3.43 29.12
C ILE A 486 -1.64 -2.56 29.42
N ALA A 487 -2.76 -2.78 28.73
CA ALA A 487 -3.99 -2.02 28.96
C ALA A 487 -4.54 -2.23 30.37
N THR A 488 -4.58 -3.48 30.84
CA THR A 488 -4.98 -3.80 32.22
C THR A 488 -4.03 -3.17 33.24
N GLY A 489 -2.71 -3.18 32.99
CA GLY A 489 -1.72 -2.51 33.84
C GLY A 489 -1.94 -1.00 33.94
N ILE A 490 -2.29 -0.33 32.82
CA ILE A 490 -2.65 1.10 32.79
C ILE A 490 -3.90 1.37 33.64
N ASN A 491 -4.94 0.57 33.48
CA ASN A 491 -6.18 0.71 34.27
C ASN A 491 -5.88 0.57 35.77
N VAL A 492 -5.20 -0.51 36.17
CA VAL A 492 -4.92 -0.79 37.58
C VAL A 492 -4.00 0.25 38.20
N ALA A 493 -2.95 0.68 37.50
CA ALA A 493 -2.07 1.74 37.99
C ALA A 493 -2.83 3.06 38.22
N SER A 494 -3.82 3.38 37.38
CA SER A 494 -4.65 4.57 37.58
C SER A 494 -5.47 4.51 38.87
N ILE A 495 -5.96 3.33 39.24
CA ILE A 495 -6.71 3.08 40.48
C ILE A 495 -5.81 3.30 41.69
N TYR A 496 -4.59 2.78 41.65
CA TYR A 496 -3.59 3.01 42.72
C TYR A 496 -3.16 4.48 42.81
N GLY A 497 -3.04 5.19 41.67
CA GLY A 497 -2.81 6.63 41.62
C GLY A 497 -3.96 7.46 42.20
N TYR A 498 -5.20 7.03 42.00
CA TYR A 498 -6.40 7.61 42.61
C TYR A 498 -6.42 7.38 44.13
N MET A 499 -6.19 6.15 44.59
CA MET A 499 -6.17 5.78 46.02
C MET A 499 -4.95 6.34 46.80
N LYS A 500 -3.97 6.94 46.10
CA LYS A 500 -2.69 7.39 46.68
C LYS A 500 -1.94 6.27 47.40
N ARG A 501 -1.89 5.09 46.79
CA ARG A 501 -1.20 3.89 47.32
C ARG A 501 -0.27 3.29 46.27
N PRO A 502 0.85 2.67 46.67
CA PRO A 502 1.73 1.97 45.73
C PRO A 502 1.02 0.75 45.11
N MET A 503 1.27 0.52 43.83
CA MET A 503 0.85 -0.71 43.15
C MET A 503 1.90 -1.79 43.40
N LYS A 504 1.52 -2.88 44.08
CA LYS A 504 2.45 -3.97 44.45
C LYS A 504 2.32 -5.18 43.51
N SER A 505 3.46 -5.73 43.08
CA SER A 505 3.56 -6.99 42.35
C SER A 505 3.84 -8.17 43.29
N MET A 506 3.20 -9.31 43.04
CA MET A 506 3.47 -10.60 43.71
C MET A 506 4.77 -11.26 43.27
N TRP A 507 5.30 -10.85 42.11
CA TRP A 507 6.50 -11.42 41.50
C TRP A 507 7.70 -10.54 41.79
N SER A 508 8.80 -11.16 42.22
CA SER A 508 10.03 -10.46 42.62
C SER A 508 10.60 -9.53 41.52
N PRO A 509 11.40 -8.51 41.90
CA PRO A 509 12.09 -7.61 40.98
C PRO A 509 13.20 -8.36 40.21
N GLY A 510 12.79 -9.23 39.28
CA GLY A 510 13.66 -9.85 38.29
C GLY A 510 13.66 -9.04 36.99
N LYS A 511 14.71 -9.20 36.18
CA LYS A 511 14.76 -8.69 34.80
C LYS A 511 13.91 -9.57 33.87
N ASN A 512 12.63 -9.73 34.19
CA ASN A 512 11.68 -10.47 33.36
C ASN A 512 11.35 -9.59 32.16
N ALA A 513 11.79 -9.98 30.96
CA ALA A 513 11.53 -9.21 29.74
C ALA A 513 10.03 -9.13 29.44
N ASN A 514 9.56 -7.93 29.10
CA ASN A 514 8.20 -7.61 28.69
C ASN A 514 8.28 -6.81 27.39
N ASN A 515 8.81 -7.40 26.32
CA ASN A 515 8.88 -6.69 25.04
C ASN A 515 7.47 -6.31 24.56
N THR A 516 7.30 -5.03 24.24
CA THR A 516 6.03 -4.42 23.86
C THR A 516 5.98 -4.14 22.35
N ILE A 517 4.81 -3.80 21.82
CA ILE A 517 4.67 -3.28 20.45
C ILE A 517 3.42 -2.40 20.31
N HIS A 518 3.52 -1.29 19.58
CA HIS A 518 2.37 -0.43 19.32
C HIS A 518 1.44 -1.03 18.25
N ILE A 519 0.12 -0.89 18.41
CA ILE A 519 -0.89 -1.46 17.51
C ILE A 519 -0.77 -0.96 16.06
N ASP A 520 -0.42 0.32 15.86
CA ASP A 520 -0.16 0.85 14.51
C ASP A 520 1.02 0.13 13.83
N ASP A 521 2.05 -0.24 14.60
CA ASP A 521 3.18 -0.99 14.07
C ASP A 521 2.78 -2.43 13.75
N VAL A 522 1.86 -3.04 14.51
CA VAL A 522 1.27 -4.35 14.16
C VAL A 522 0.56 -4.27 12.80
N ALA A 523 -0.27 -3.26 12.59
CA ALA A 523 -1.01 -3.07 11.33
C ALA A 523 -0.07 -2.77 10.16
N ALA A 524 0.89 -1.86 10.32
CA ALA A 524 1.83 -1.47 9.28
C ALA A 524 2.81 -2.62 8.93
N ALA A 525 3.29 -3.37 9.91
CA ALA A 525 4.13 -4.54 9.69
C ALA A 525 3.35 -5.67 9.00
N ALA A 526 2.08 -5.88 9.34
CA ALA A 526 1.21 -6.85 8.65
C ALA A 526 1.11 -6.52 7.16
N TRP A 527 0.89 -5.25 6.83
CA TRP A 527 0.87 -4.78 5.44
C TRP A 527 2.24 -4.96 4.74
N ALA A 528 3.34 -4.61 5.39
CA ALA A 528 4.69 -4.79 4.84
C ALA A 528 5.01 -6.28 4.57
N ALA A 529 4.66 -7.15 5.51
CA ALA A 529 4.84 -8.59 5.39
C ALA A 529 4.01 -9.20 4.25
N SER A 530 2.78 -8.71 4.05
CA SER A 530 1.91 -9.17 2.99
C SER A 530 2.45 -8.82 1.59
N LEU A 531 2.95 -7.58 1.41
CA LEU A 531 3.60 -7.16 0.16
C LEU A 531 4.87 -7.96 -0.10
N TRP A 532 5.66 -8.22 0.94
CA TRP A 532 6.89 -8.99 0.84
C TRP A 532 6.60 -10.43 0.41
N ILE A 533 5.66 -11.12 1.05
CA ILE A 533 5.39 -12.53 0.73
C ILE A 533 4.63 -12.69 -0.59
N ALA A 534 3.75 -11.75 -0.96
CA ALA A 534 3.08 -11.74 -2.26
C ALA A 534 4.07 -11.64 -3.43
N LYS A 535 5.18 -10.92 -3.23
CA LYS A 535 6.28 -10.83 -4.20
C LYS A 535 7.22 -12.04 -4.15
N THR A 536 7.56 -12.51 -2.95
CA THR A 536 8.62 -13.50 -2.73
C THR A 536 8.14 -14.93 -2.98
N GLY A 537 6.88 -15.22 -2.64
CA GLY A 537 6.31 -16.56 -2.66
C GLY A 537 6.82 -17.45 -1.51
N ARG A 538 6.02 -18.47 -1.18
CA ARG A 538 6.16 -19.28 0.03
C ARG A 538 7.51 -19.96 0.17
N LYS A 539 8.03 -20.56 -0.91
CA LYS A 539 9.29 -21.31 -0.89
C LYS A 539 10.49 -20.41 -0.57
N ALA A 540 10.67 -19.32 -1.33
CA ALA A 540 11.76 -18.39 -1.09
C ALA A 540 11.60 -17.64 0.24
N ALA A 541 10.36 -17.41 0.70
CA ALA A 541 10.09 -16.86 2.01
C ALA A 541 10.55 -17.80 3.15
N ASN A 542 10.32 -19.12 3.01
CA ASN A 542 10.86 -20.12 3.93
C ASN A 542 12.39 -20.14 3.93
N ASP A 543 13.04 -19.99 2.78
CA ASP A 543 14.51 -19.93 2.72
C ASP A 543 15.06 -18.67 3.42
N ALA A 544 14.37 -17.54 3.29
CA ALA A 544 14.81 -16.25 3.84
C ALA A 544 14.51 -16.08 5.34
N ALA A 545 13.38 -16.62 5.82
CA ALA A 545 12.88 -16.32 7.17
C ALA A 545 12.22 -17.51 7.88
N GLY A 546 12.31 -18.72 7.30
CA GLY A 546 11.66 -19.92 7.79
C GLY A 546 12.12 -20.32 9.19
N VAL A 547 11.15 -20.64 10.05
CA VAL A 547 11.37 -21.21 11.38
C VAL A 547 10.67 -22.57 11.45
N PRO A 548 11.38 -23.65 11.84
CA PRO A 548 10.76 -24.94 12.13
C PRO A 548 9.86 -24.85 13.37
N ILE A 549 8.61 -25.27 13.24
CA ILE A 549 7.59 -25.15 14.29
C ILE A 549 7.43 -26.51 14.97
N GLN A 550 8.04 -26.64 16.16
CA GLN A 550 8.18 -27.90 16.90
C GLN A 550 6.88 -28.31 17.59
N PHE A 551 6.71 -29.61 17.82
CA PHE A 551 5.54 -30.11 18.54
C PHE A 551 5.64 -29.86 20.05
N HIS A 552 4.58 -29.34 20.67
CA HIS A 552 4.51 -29.09 22.12
C HIS A 552 3.20 -29.59 22.79
N ASN A 553 2.25 -30.12 22.02
CA ASN A 553 0.94 -30.55 22.55
C ASN A 553 0.98 -31.99 23.15
N ASP A 554 -0.13 -32.44 23.73
CA ASP A 554 -0.30 -33.84 24.14
C ASP A 554 -0.52 -34.74 22.91
N LYS A 555 0.25 -35.83 22.84
CA LYS A 555 0.14 -36.85 21.79
C LYS A 555 -1.18 -37.59 21.83
N SER A 556 -1.85 -37.66 22.99
CA SER A 556 -3.17 -38.30 23.13
C SER A 556 -4.22 -37.53 22.32
N PHE A 557 -4.25 -36.21 22.48
CA PHE A 557 -5.18 -35.31 21.78
C PHE A 557 -4.99 -35.35 20.25
N VAL A 558 -3.74 -35.35 19.78
CA VAL A 558 -3.45 -35.41 18.33
C VAL A 558 -3.94 -36.72 17.68
N LYS A 559 -3.98 -37.83 18.43
CA LYS A 559 -4.52 -39.09 17.89
C LYS A 559 -6.02 -39.02 17.63
N GLU A 560 -6.74 -38.22 18.39
CA GLU A 560 -8.19 -38.04 18.26
C GLU A 560 -8.55 -37.01 17.19
N HIS A 561 -7.59 -36.17 16.77
CA HIS A 561 -7.77 -35.05 15.85
C HIS A 561 -6.77 -35.14 14.65
N PRO A 562 -7.11 -35.89 13.58
CA PRO A 562 -6.20 -36.17 12.47
C PRO A 562 -5.91 -34.95 11.57
N ASP A 563 -6.65 -33.86 11.75
CA ASP A 563 -6.43 -32.56 11.11
C ASP A 563 -5.21 -31.80 11.66
N ILE A 564 -4.72 -32.20 12.84
CA ILE A 564 -3.51 -31.66 13.46
C ILE A 564 -2.26 -32.34 12.87
N PRO A 565 -1.22 -31.59 12.47
CA PRO A 565 0.04 -32.19 12.03
C PRO A 565 0.62 -33.15 13.08
N PRO A 566 0.99 -34.40 12.69
CA PRO A 566 1.45 -35.40 13.64
C PRO A 566 2.70 -34.93 14.40
N PRO A 567 2.98 -35.47 15.61
CA PRO A 567 4.10 -35.03 16.44
C PRO A 567 5.48 -35.16 15.76
N THR A 568 5.58 -36.03 14.75
CA THR A 568 6.80 -36.26 13.98
C THR A 568 7.02 -35.24 12.85
N GLN A 569 6.00 -34.48 12.46
CA GLN A 569 6.10 -33.46 11.44
C GLN A 569 6.54 -32.13 12.07
N THR A 570 7.54 -31.48 11.47
CA THR A 570 7.99 -30.14 11.87
C THR A 570 7.82 -29.18 10.68
N PRO A 571 6.62 -28.61 10.48
CA PRO A 571 6.38 -27.65 9.42
C PRO A 571 7.26 -26.40 9.57
N VAL A 572 7.53 -25.71 8.45
CA VAL A 572 8.34 -24.49 8.42
C VAL A 572 7.48 -23.33 7.92
N ALA A 573 7.56 -22.17 8.56
CA ALA A 573 6.94 -20.93 8.07
C ALA A 573 7.87 -19.72 8.24
N PRO A 574 7.80 -18.71 7.35
CA PRO A 574 8.48 -17.46 7.56
C PRO A 574 7.81 -16.76 8.74
N LEU A 575 8.59 -16.56 9.80
CA LEU A 575 8.14 -15.99 11.06
C LEU A 575 9.02 -14.82 11.42
N PHE A 576 8.37 -13.68 11.61
CA PHE A 576 8.97 -12.45 12.10
C PHE A 576 8.44 -12.14 13.48
N ASN A 577 9.37 -11.91 14.40
CA ASN A 577 9.06 -11.32 15.68
C ASN A 577 8.89 -9.81 15.51
N LEU A 578 7.85 -9.24 16.11
CA LEU A 578 7.55 -7.81 16.06
C LEU A 578 7.42 -7.25 17.48
N THR A 579 8.47 -6.56 17.89
CA THR A 579 8.60 -5.86 19.17
C THR A 579 9.17 -4.47 18.92
N ASP A 580 8.90 -3.53 19.81
CA ASP A 580 9.56 -2.23 19.84
C ASP A 580 10.98 -2.35 20.42
N ASP A 581 11.74 -1.25 20.38
CA ASP A 581 13.14 -1.20 20.80
C ASP A 581 13.33 -0.81 22.28
N SER A 582 12.26 -0.88 23.08
CA SER A 582 12.31 -0.48 24.49
C SER A 582 13.13 -1.44 25.36
N ASN A 583 13.22 -2.72 24.97
CA ASN A 583 13.80 -3.78 25.80
C ASN A 583 13.24 -3.80 27.23
N ASN A 584 11.92 -3.61 27.32
CA ASN A 584 11.18 -3.47 28.56
C ASN A 584 11.28 -4.72 29.45
N THR A 585 11.14 -4.50 30.76
CA THR A 585 11.00 -5.53 31.79
C THR A 585 9.72 -5.31 32.59
N LEU A 586 9.30 -6.30 33.38
CA LEU A 586 8.18 -6.14 34.33
C LEU A 586 8.34 -4.86 35.17
N VAL A 587 9.54 -4.64 35.73
CA VAL A 587 9.86 -3.48 36.55
C VAL A 587 9.74 -2.20 35.73
N SER A 588 10.39 -2.10 34.57
CA SER A 588 10.40 -0.87 33.78
C SER A 588 9.01 -0.50 33.23
N VAL A 589 8.18 -1.50 32.87
CA VAL A 589 6.79 -1.28 32.48
C VAL A 589 5.97 -0.80 33.68
N GLY A 590 6.09 -1.48 34.83
CA GLY A 590 5.40 -1.10 36.06
C GLY A 590 5.75 0.33 36.51
N ASP A 591 7.03 0.67 36.55
CA ASP A 591 7.53 2.01 36.90
C ASP A 591 7.01 3.07 35.93
N LEU A 592 7.06 2.80 34.62
CA LEU A 592 6.62 3.75 33.60
C LEU A 592 5.11 4.04 33.74
N VAL A 593 4.31 3.00 33.91
CA VAL A 593 2.85 3.13 34.00
C VAL A 593 2.43 3.77 35.33
N THR A 594 3.00 3.33 36.46
CA THR A 594 2.66 3.89 37.79
C THR A 594 3.09 5.35 37.93
N SER A 595 4.28 5.71 37.44
CA SER A 595 4.76 7.10 37.48
C SER A 595 3.89 8.05 36.65
N PHE A 596 3.31 7.59 35.54
CA PHE A 596 2.35 8.38 34.76
C PHE A 596 1.12 8.79 35.59
N PHE A 597 0.67 7.93 36.51
CA PHE A 597 -0.47 8.20 37.40
C PHE A 597 -0.06 8.72 38.79
N GLY A 598 1.20 9.11 38.97
CA GLY A 598 1.70 9.68 40.23
C GLY A 598 1.72 8.70 41.40
N THR A 599 1.93 7.40 41.12
CA THR A 599 2.17 6.37 42.13
C THR A 599 3.48 5.61 41.87
N SER A 600 3.82 4.64 42.72
CA SER A 600 5.02 3.80 42.61
C SER A 600 4.66 2.34 42.32
N PHE A 601 5.58 1.63 41.66
CA PHE A 601 5.53 0.19 41.49
C PHE A 601 6.44 -0.48 42.53
N GLU A 602 5.85 -1.31 43.38
CA GLU A 602 6.51 -1.93 44.53
C GLU A 602 6.32 -3.46 44.53
N PHE A 603 6.93 -4.13 45.50
CA PHE A 603 6.88 -5.58 45.64
C PHE A 603 6.40 -5.95 47.03
N PHE A 604 5.59 -7.00 47.12
CA PHE A 604 5.26 -7.59 48.41
C PHE A 604 6.53 -8.14 49.07
N ASN A 605 6.69 -7.88 50.37
CA ASN A 605 7.78 -8.47 51.13
C ASN A 605 7.57 -9.98 51.30
N LEU A 606 8.58 -10.70 51.80
CA LEU A 606 8.53 -12.17 51.88
C LEU A 606 7.30 -12.67 52.68
N VAL A 607 6.97 -12.02 53.80
CA VAL A 607 5.84 -12.40 54.66
C VAL A 607 4.51 -12.12 53.97
N GLU A 608 4.35 -10.92 53.40
CA GLU A 608 3.18 -10.55 52.58
C GLU A 608 2.99 -11.55 51.43
N SER A 609 4.07 -11.90 50.72
CA SER A 609 4.06 -12.82 49.58
C SER A 609 3.74 -14.27 49.97
N THR A 610 4.00 -14.67 51.21
CA THR A 610 3.68 -16.01 51.71
C THR A 610 2.22 -16.09 52.15
N VAL A 611 1.69 -15.03 52.76
CA VAL A 611 0.26 -14.93 53.09
C VAL A 611 -0.59 -14.91 51.82
N LEU A 612 -0.21 -14.08 50.84
CA LEU A 612 -0.82 -13.97 49.50
C LEU A 612 -0.69 -15.22 48.59
N LYS A 613 -0.06 -16.30 49.08
CA LYS A 613 0.01 -17.59 48.38
C LYS A 613 -0.82 -18.67 49.05
N LEU A 614 -1.31 -18.40 50.25
CA LEU A 614 -2.05 -19.35 51.08
C LEU A 614 -3.56 -19.05 51.08
N MET A 615 -3.98 -17.87 50.61
CA MET A 615 -5.38 -17.48 50.45
C MET A 615 -5.79 -17.61 48.96
N ASP A 616 -7.09 -17.66 48.66
CA ASP A 616 -7.60 -17.69 47.27
C ASP A 616 -7.58 -16.25 46.68
N ASP A 617 -6.40 -15.63 46.74
CA ASP A 617 -6.12 -14.18 46.73
C ASP A 617 -6.47 -13.45 45.42
N MET A 618 -6.81 -14.20 44.37
CA MET A 618 -7.24 -13.58 43.11
C MET A 618 -8.54 -12.80 43.27
N GLU A 619 -9.46 -13.29 44.10
CA GLU A 619 -10.73 -12.59 44.35
C GLU A 619 -10.49 -11.33 45.20
N ASP A 620 -9.68 -11.43 46.26
CA ASP A 620 -9.37 -10.31 47.16
C ASP A 620 -8.60 -9.17 46.45
N ILE A 621 -7.60 -9.50 45.62
CA ILE A 621 -6.88 -8.49 44.82
C ILE A 621 -7.83 -7.80 43.84
N ASN A 622 -8.68 -8.58 43.16
CA ASN A 622 -9.65 -8.03 42.22
C ASN A 622 -10.77 -7.23 42.91
N GLU A 623 -11.16 -7.57 44.14
CA GLU A 623 -12.13 -6.80 44.91
C GLU A 623 -11.65 -5.36 45.09
N HIS A 624 -10.38 -5.17 45.46
CA HIS A 624 -9.78 -3.85 45.58
C HIS A 624 -9.72 -3.09 44.24
N HIS A 625 -9.34 -3.77 43.15
CA HIS A 625 -9.25 -3.13 41.85
C HIS A 625 -10.63 -2.74 41.32
N VAL A 626 -11.60 -3.67 41.34
CA VAL A 626 -12.95 -3.43 40.82
C VAL A 626 -13.70 -2.39 41.66
N SER A 627 -13.53 -2.41 42.98
CA SER A 627 -14.15 -1.40 43.86
C SER A 627 -13.59 -0.01 43.59
N GLY A 628 -12.27 0.13 43.52
CA GLY A 628 -11.62 1.42 43.22
C GLY A 628 -11.96 1.93 41.82
N TRP A 629 -12.01 1.04 40.82
CA TRP A 629 -12.45 1.40 39.47
C TRP A 629 -13.90 1.90 39.46
N THR A 630 -14.80 1.21 40.17
CA THR A 630 -16.22 1.58 40.28
C THR A 630 -16.38 2.95 40.92
N GLU A 631 -15.64 3.22 41.99
CA GLU A 631 -15.62 4.54 42.64
C GLU A 631 -15.16 5.64 41.68
N MET A 632 -14.07 5.42 40.93
CA MET A 632 -13.58 6.36 39.91
C MET A 632 -14.62 6.63 38.82
N LEU A 633 -15.35 5.61 38.35
CA LEU A 633 -16.39 5.77 37.34
C LEU A 633 -17.59 6.57 37.86
N GLN A 634 -17.99 6.35 39.11
CA GLN A 634 -19.09 7.09 39.76
C GLN A 634 -18.73 8.56 40.00
N ASN A 635 -17.47 8.83 40.39
CA ASN A 635 -16.96 10.17 40.67
C ASN A 635 -16.44 10.91 39.42
N SER A 636 -16.47 10.28 38.25
CA SER A 636 -16.10 10.92 36.99
C SER A 636 -17.06 12.06 36.65
N GLU A 637 -16.58 13.11 35.97
CA GLU A 637 -17.42 14.18 35.43
C GLU A 637 -17.43 14.16 33.88
N PRO A 638 -18.54 13.73 33.22
CA PRO A 638 -19.75 13.13 33.80
C PRO A 638 -19.52 11.68 34.31
N PRO A 639 -20.43 11.14 35.15
CA PRO A 639 -20.34 9.76 35.61
C PRO A 639 -20.41 8.76 34.46
N ILE A 640 -19.60 7.71 34.51
CA ILE A 640 -19.51 6.70 33.45
C ILE A 640 -20.27 5.45 33.90
N THR A 641 -21.39 5.16 33.22
CA THR A 641 -22.24 3.99 33.55
C THR A 641 -21.92 2.75 32.72
N ASN A 642 -21.13 2.89 31.65
CA ASN A 642 -20.72 1.79 30.79
C ASN A 642 -19.33 2.06 30.23
N THR A 643 -18.40 1.12 30.39
CA THR A 643 -17.05 1.21 29.84
C THR A 643 -16.56 -0.19 29.42
N PRO A 644 -15.82 -0.31 28.31
CA PRO A 644 -15.15 -1.55 27.92
C PRO A 644 -13.93 -1.86 28.79
N LEU A 645 -13.48 -0.91 29.59
CA LEU A 645 -12.31 -1.02 30.45
C LEU A 645 -12.69 -1.65 31.79
N THR A 646 -11.78 -2.43 32.34
CA THR A 646 -11.99 -3.11 33.62
C THR A 646 -10.78 -2.94 34.53
N GLY A 647 -11.05 -2.82 35.82
CA GLY A 647 -10.06 -2.99 36.89
C GLY A 647 -9.77 -4.46 37.17
N TYR A 648 -10.57 -5.40 36.66
CA TYR A 648 -10.37 -6.82 36.87
C TYR A 648 -9.15 -7.35 36.09
N MET A 649 -8.27 -8.08 36.78
CA MET A 649 -7.17 -8.84 36.23
C MET A 649 -7.49 -10.33 36.27
N ASP A 650 -7.53 -10.97 35.10
CA ASP A 650 -7.66 -12.42 35.05
C ASP A 650 -6.38 -13.14 35.52
N LYS A 651 -6.46 -14.47 35.65
CA LYS A 651 -5.32 -15.29 36.10
C LYS A 651 -4.09 -15.09 35.22
N TYR A 652 -4.29 -14.98 33.92
CA TYR A 652 -3.19 -14.78 32.99
C TYR A 652 -2.55 -13.41 33.22
N ALA A 653 -3.30 -12.34 33.40
CA ALA A 653 -2.76 -11.00 33.66
C ALA A 653 -2.01 -10.90 35.01
N LEU A 654 -2.40 -11.68 36.01
CA LEU A 654 -1.73 -11.74 37.32
C LEU A 654 -0.50 -12.67 37.32
N ASP A 655 -0.41 -13.63 36.40
CA ASP A 655 0.71 -14.56 36.29
C ASP A 655 1.99 -13.89 35.77
N LYS A 656 3.13 -14.52 36.06
CA LYS A 656 4.44 -14.06 35.57
C LYS A 656 4.65 -14.49 34.13
N HIS A 657 4.78 -13.52 33.23
CA HIS A 657 5.17 -13.74 31.84
C HIS A 657 6.59 -13.23 31.56
N VAL A 658 7.28 -13.90 30.63
CA VAL A 658 8.57 -13.46 30.09
C VAL A 658 8.45 -13.48 28.58
N VAL A 659 8.44 -12.29 27.97
CA VAL A 659 8.31 -12.06 26.53
C VAL A 659 9.57 -11.34 26.04
N ALA A 660 10.53 -12.11 25.50
CA ALA A 660 11.87 -11.66 25.13
C ALA A 660 12.15 -11.79 23.61
N PHE A 661 11.20 -11.46 22.74
CA PHE A 661 11.36 -11.67 21.30
C PHE A 661 12.28 -10.63 20.63
N PRO A 662 13.36 -11.06 19.93
CA PRO A 662 14.20 -10.14 19.14
C PRO A 662 13.44 -9.66 17.90
N ASN A 663 13.70 -8.47 17.39
CA ASN A 663 13.05 -7.93 16.17
C ASN A 663 14.03 -7.71 15.01
N THR A 664 15.20 -8.36 15.02
CA THR A 664 16.24 -8.10 14.02
C THR A 664 15.83 -8.59 12.64
N LYS A 665 15.19 -9.77 12.57
CA LYS A 665 14.82 -10.40 11.30
C LYS A 665 13.80 -9.57 10.51
N ILE A 666 12.83 -8.93 11.19
CA ILE A 666 11.84 -8.10 10.49
C ILE A 666 12.46 -6.82 9.91
N LYS A 667 13.46 -6.26 10.59
CA LYS A 667 14.20 -5.08 10.11
C LYS A 667 15.11 -5.43 8.94
N GLU A 668 15.79 -6.57 9.00
CA GLU A 668 16.77 -6.99 7.99
C GLU A 668 16.11 -7.53 6.72
N VAL A 669 15.09 -8.38 6.86
CA VAL A 669 14.47 -9.08 5.73
C VAL A 669 13.36 -8.24 5.09
N LEU A 670 12.51 -7.59 5.88
CA LEU A 670 11.41 -6.76 5.37
C LEU A 670 11.81 -5.29 5.20
N GLY A 671 12.92 -4.85 5.79
CA GLY A 671 13.27 -3.42 5.83
C GLY A 671 12.31 -2.59 6.68
N TYR A 672 11.57 -3.22 7.60
CA TYR A 672 10.52 -2.55 8.36
C TYR A 672 11.11 -1.57 9.37
N GLN A 673 10.58 -0.34 9.39
CA GLN A 673 10.96 0.72 10.32
C GLN A 673 9.80 0.99 11.28
N LEU A 674 10.07 0.89 12.60
CA LEU A 674 9.09 1.13 13.64
C LEU A 674 8.66 2.60 13.64
N LYS A 675 7.34 2.84 13.65
CA LYS A 675 6.75 4.16 13.86
C LYS A 675 6.85 4.55 15.34
N TYR A 676 6.66 3.60 16.24
CA TYR A 676 6.74 3.76 17.68
C TYR A 676 7.86 2.87 18.24
N PRO A 677 9.13 3.33 18.19
CA PRO A 677 10.26 2.52 18.59
C PRO A 677 10.35 2.30 20.10
N LYS A 678 9.56 3.02 20.92
CA LYS A 678 9.60 2.93 22.38
C LYS A 678 8.20 3.05 23.00
N PHE A 679 7.95 2.26 24.03
CA PHE A 679 6.84 2.47 24.95
C PHE A 679 7.21 3.58 25.94
N SER A 680 6.39 4.63 26.01
CA SER A 680 6.70 5.85 26.77
C SER A 680 5.46 6.47 27.44
N HIS A 681 5.66 7.50 28.25
CA HIS A 681 4.55 8.29 28.83
C HIS A 681 3.69 8.92 27.75
N GLU A 682 4.25 9.34 26.62
CA GLU A 682 3.49 9.88 25.49
C GLU A 682 2.54 8.83 24.90
N ALA A 683 2.99 7.57 24.79
CA ALA A 683 2.14 6.47 24.34
C ALA A 683 1.01 6.19 25.34
N ILE A 684 1.30 6.18 26.64
CA ILE A 684 0.27 6.03 27.69
C ILE A 684 -0.73 7.20 27.62
N LYS A 685 -0.24 8.42 27.44
CA LYS A 685 -1.06 9.61 27.28
C LYS A 685 -1.98 9.50 26.07
N GLU A 686 -1.48 9.07 24.92
CA GLU A 686 -2.27 8.85 23.70
C GLU A 686 -3.43 7.88 23.94
N ILE A 687 -3.15 6.76 24.62
CA ILE A 687 -4.16 5.76 24.99
C ILE A 687 -5.23 6.36 25.89
N VAL A 688 -4.80 7.00 26.99
CA VAL A 688 -5.71 7.59 28.00
C VAL A 688 -6.53 8.73 27.40
N ASP A 689 -5.92 9.61 26.63
CA ASP A 689 -6.61 10.71 25.95
C ASP A 689 -7.68 10.16 24.99
N LYS A 690 -7.39 9.07 24.28
CA LYS A 690 -8.36 8.44 23.39
C LYS A 690 -9.54 7.87 24.16
N TRP A 691 -9.31 7.12 25.24
CA TRP A 691 -10.39 6.59 26.07
C TRP A 691 -11.20 7.68 26.77
N LYS A 692 -10.57 8.80 27.15
CA LYS A 692 -11.28 10.01 27.64
C LYS A 692 -12.18 10.61 26.58
N ALA A 693 -11.67 10.78 25.36
CA ALA A 693 -12.45 11.29 24.24
C ALA A 693 -13.65 10.39 23.88
N GLU A 694 -13.56 9.10 24.19
CA GLU A 694 -14.64 8.11 23.99
C GLU A 694 -15.58 7.97 25.20
N GLY A 695 -15.37 8.75 26.26
CA GLY A 695 -16.17 8.67 27.48
C GLY A 695 -16.03 7.33 28.22
N SER A 696 -14.96 6.58 27.95
CA SER A 696 -14.69 5.26 28.52
C SER A 696 -13.69 5.32 29.68
N TRP A 697 -13.02 6.45 29.87
CA TRP A 697 -12.03 6.68 30.92
C TRP A 697 -12.51 7.71 31.95
N PRO A 698 -12.40 7.43 33.27
CA PRO A 698 -12.85 8.33 34.32
C PRO A 698 -12.07 9.66 34.34
N ILE A 699 -12.80 10.77 34.45
CA ILE A 699 -12.25 12.11 34.62
C ILE A 699 -12.46 12.51 36.09
N VAL A 700 -11.48 12.13 36.92
CA VAL A 700 -11.45 12.45 38.35
C VAL A 700 -10.43 13.58 38.62
N GLY A 701 -10.80 14.49 39.53
CA GLY A 701 -10.04 15.71 39.87
C GLY A 701 -8.78 15.52 40.68
#